data_AF-A0A165XH57-F1
#
_entry.id   AF-A0A165XH57-F1
#
_cell.length_a   1.000
_cell.length_b   1.000
_cell.length_c   1.000
_cell.angle_alpha   90.00
_cell.angle_beta   90.00
_cell.angle_gamma   90.00
#
_symmetry.space_group_name_H-M   'P 1'
#
loop_
_entity.id
_entity.type
_entity.pdbx_description
1 polymer ?
#
loop_
_entity_poly.entity_id
_entity_poly.type
_entity_poly.pdbx_seq_one_letter_code
_entity_poly.pdbx_strand_id
1 'polypeptide(L)'
;MYKVREHEDYKESECIPSEQWNKVARDLENFDPSPLTANEGWKTSSAKISIPLGPKKQGNQIPKNLHHRSLIDVIKKVVEHDPRAKNFHLFPYEEYVKKGDQVERVYGELYSSNSFLEEFRNLQAQPPEPGCDLERVVLGLQFWSDATVLANFGSHKLWPVYMYFGNESKYIRSKATEETGWDVGYIPQLPEEIQDFMKHVSGKPAKQALLTHCRRELYQAVLMLLFDDQFAEAYEHGIVLTCQDGIKRRVFPRVSTWSADYPEKALLSTIRENGRCPCPRCFVQKENIHKFGSASDQRTRTTRKRRDNDWRRNLIRKCRHHLYNLGHALTGAFVKKLLDPFSLTPNENALSARLHHLGFDFHDILVVDLLHEVEIGEWKGLLSHLIRMLYSCGDNAVEEMNARFRAVPTFGTDTIRQCPKNVAEGKHRAARDFEDLLQTSHAVFEDMFGPEHSESISELLYVAAEWHCLAKLRMHTDSTLQDLVAVTVELGNQLRKFAEKIAPDFVTKETPAEAAARARRHAATQKTSTEPISTSSARKAKMYHLNRYKLHALGDYVDMICEFGTTDSYNTQIGEARHRLKKQAYRKTNKRDFELQIIKRGNIQESLLIIEQRVKEWKKKFSTHRTPSSPPTVDAEAKSNEQNSELEIDDSKRYTLARNPDASISIGTIQEKYSEDPCMRHFNVMLFDYILCNLRGVRYQVDGPRYPSHEATKLRIRGDKIHTHNTLRLHYTTYDVRRATDFIKSYLKFSSTKIQHQTDGNQNRSTIMLSAYDKDDNPKPNSFWYARVLGIFHVYARDIDGSSEDFKRIDILWVRWFGQDPDQQDRFGWKYKRTERVGFQEDDLEGMSPFGFVDPSDVVRAAHLIPAFAQRRTTELLQDSLAQDKEGDFAFYCVNRFVDRDMYMRHRGGGVGHTDQTQFTDSEPYELGESTMVPAEGLSDEQDHEDEMDDGVLAAFDRRTEVEEDVEEEDVDEEDDDVNKDINGDDEELSESGGEFIDDLYED
;
A
#
# COMPACT_ATOMS: atom_id res chain seq x y z
N MET A 1 -48.72 -27.60 13.98
CA MET A 1 -48.74 -28.93 13.32
C MET A 1 -50.15 -29.28 12.86
N TYR A 2 -51.10 -29.59 13.75
CA TYR A 2 -52.46 -30.00 13.34
C TYR A 2 -53.19 -28.95 12.47
N LYS A 3 -53.19 -27.68 12.91
CA LYS A 3 -53.76 -26.56 12.14
C LYS A 3 -53.07 -26.24 10.80
N VAL A 4 -51.82 -26.69 10.63
CA VAL A 4 -51.06 -26.47 9.39
C VAL A 4 -51.40 -27.53 8.34
N ARG A 5 -51.75 -28.75 8.79
CA ARG A 5 -52.17 -29.85 7.91
C ARG A 5 -53.58 -29.66 7.34
N GLU A 6 -54.40 -28.82 7.96
CA GLU A 6 -55.77 -28.50 7.52
C GLU A 6 -55.84 -27.27 6.61
N HIS A 7 -54.69 -26.63 6.30
CA HIS A 7 -54.65 -25.48 5.39
C HIS A 7 -54.77 -25.94 3.93
N GLU A 8 -55.54 -25.24 3.10
CA GLU A 8 -55.84 -25.64 1.71
C GLU A 8 -54.57 -25.73 0.83
N ASP A 9 -53.54 -24.95 1.16
CA ASP A 9 -52.23 -24.97 0.50
C ASP A 9 -51.27 -26.05 1.02
N TYR A 10 -51.66 -26.83 2.04
CA TYR A 10 -50.80 -27.89 2.59
C TYR A 10 -50.76 -29.10 1.67
N LYS A 11 -49.60 -29.32 1.04
CA LYS A 11 -49.32 -30.54 0.26
C LYS A 11 -48.35 -31.42 1.02
N GLU A 12 -48.81 -32.61 1.40
CA GLU A 12 -47.96 -33.62 2.07
C GLU A 12 -46.77 -34.04 1.21
N SER A 13 -46.89 -33.95 -0.13
CA SER A 13 -45.79 -34.19 -1.09
C SER A 13 -44.69 -33.12 -1.08
N GLU A 14 -44.96 -31.94 -0.52
CA GLU A 14 -43.97 -30.86 -0.34
C GLU A 14 -43.29 -30.95 1.05
N CYS A 15 -43.75 -31.85 1.91
CA CYS A 15 -43.12 -32.14 3.19
C CYS A 15 -41.97 -33.14 3.00
N ILE A 16 -40.79 -32.75 3.49
CA ILE A 16 -39.63 -33.63 3.62
C ILE A 16 -40.04 -34.88 4.45
N PRO A 17 -39.82 -36.13 3.96
CA PRO A 17 -40.19 -37.35 4.69
C PRO A 17 -39.60 -37.38 6.11
N SER A 18 -40.31 -38.00 7.06
CA SER A 18 -39.90 -38.11 8.46
C SER A 18 -38.52 -38.74 8.65
N GLU A 19 -38.09 -39.63 7.76
CA GLU A 19 -36.73 -40.20 7.77
C GLU A 19 -35.64 -39.18 7.41
N GLN A 20 -35.94 -38.23 6.51
CA GLN A 20 -35.04 -37.12 6.22
C GLN A 20 -35.02 -36.12 7.37
N TRP A 21 -36.13 -35.91 8.09
CA TRP A 21 -36.10 -35.17 9.36
C TRP A 21 -35.32 -35.88 10.46
N ASN A 22 -35.37 -37.21 10.55
CA ASN A 22 -34.55 -37.97 11.49
C ASN A 22 -33.07 -37.97 11.10
N LYS A 23 -32.77 -37.85 9.80
CA LYS A 23 -31.40 -37.63 9.31
C LYS A 23 -30.93 -36.22 9.61
N VAL A 24 -31.74 -35.19 9.32
CA VAL A 24 -31.45 -33.79 9.66
C VAL A 24 -31.36 -33.59 11.17
N ALA A 25 -32.18 -34.26 11.97
CA ALA A 25 -32.13 -34.23 13.44
C ALA A 25 -30.88 -34.93 13.96
N ARG A 26 -30.49 -36.09 13.40
CA ARG A 26 -29.20 -36.74 13.72
C ARG A 26 -28.00 -35.91 13.25
N ASP A 27 -28.09 -35.29 12.09
CA ASP A 27 -27.08 -34.40 11.56
C ASP A 27 -26.98 -33.14 12.43
N LEU A 28 -28.10 -32.63 12.97
CA LEU A 28 -28.18 -31.52 13.92
C LEU A 28 -27.74 -31.89 15.35
N GLU A 29 -28.00 -33.11 15.80
CA GLU A 29 -27.52 -33.65 17.09
C GLU A 29 -26.00 -33.86 17.08
N ASN A 30 -25.45 -34.20 15.91
CA ASN A 30 -24.00 -34.25 15.67
C ASN A 30 -23.41 -32.91 15.20
N PHE A 31 -24.26 -31.94 14.84
CA PHE A 31 -23.85 -30.59 14.49
C PHE A 31 -23.63 -29.83 15.79
N ASP A 32 -22.38 -29.77 16.24
CA ASP A 32 -21.99 -28.81 17.25
C ASP A 32 -22.22 -27.39 16.67
N PRO A 33 -23.25 -26.64 17.13
CA PRO A 33 -23.50 -25.29 16.64
C PRO A 33 -22.41 -24.32 17.14
N SER A 34 -21.52 -24.79 18.01
CA SER A 34 -20.60 -23.98 18.76
C SER A 34 -19.20 -24.61 18.81
N PRO A 35 -18.36 -24.39 17.78
CA PRO A 35 -16.91 -24.35 18.00
C PRO A 35 -16.51 -23.22 18.99
N LEU A 36 -17.48 -22.50 19.58
CA LEU A 36 -17.34 -21.30 20.37
C LEU A 36 -17.31 -21.70 21.85
N THR A 37 -16.11 -21.70 22.44
CA THR A 37 -16.03 -21.67 23.90
C THR A 37 -16.63 -20.36 24.40
N ALA A 38 -17.16 -20.32 25.63
CA ALA A 38 -17.88 -19.16 26.16
C ALA A 38 -17.09 -17.81 26.08
N ASN A 39 -15.75 -17.88 26.01
CA ASN A 39 -14.86 -16.72 25.86
C ASN A 39 -13.99 -16.76 24.59
N GLU A 40 -14.15 -17.76 23.71
CA GLU A 40 -13.33 -17.98 22.51
C GLU A 40 -11.80 -17.86 22.70
N GLY A 41 -11.28 -18.27 23.86
CA GLY A 41 -9.85 -18.18 24.19
C GLY A 41 -9.39 -16.84 24.78
N TRP A 42 -10.28 -15.84 24.90
CA TRP A 42 -9.97 -14.58 25.56
C TRP A 42 -9.84 -14.73 27.07
N LYS A 43 -8.81 -14.09 27.61
CA LYS A 43 -8.45 -14.05 29.03
C LYS A 43 -8.28 -12.59 29.44
N THR A 44 -8.74 -12.27 30.66
CA THR A 44 -8.39 -11.02 31.33
C THR A 44 -7.32 -11.35 32.36
N SER A 45 -6.15 -10.75 32.19
CA SER A 45 -4.98 -10.99 33.03
C SER A 45 -4.44 -9.69 33.59
N SER A 46 -3.40 -9.82 34.41
CA SER A 46 -2.75 -8.72 35.08
C SER A 46 -1.24 -8.87 34.85
N ALA A 47 -0.60 -7.89 34.21
CA ALA A 47 0.85 -7.93 33.94
C ALA A 47 1.63 -7.42 35.15
N LYS A 48 2.85 -7.92 35.40
CA LYS A 48 3.77 -7.33 36.38
C LYS A 48 4.83 -6.55 35.62
N ILE A 49 5.05 -5.28 36.00
CA ILE A 49 6.13 -4.45 35.43
C ILE A 49 7.20 -4.16 36.48
N SER A 50 8.46 -4.08 36.04
CA SER A 50 9.61 -3.88 36.94
C SER A 50 9.94 -2.38 37.04
N ILE A 51 9.84 -1.79 38.23
CA ILE A 51 10.12 -0.35 38.42
C ILE A 51 11.48 -0.15 39.15
N PRO A 52 12.46 0.54 38.53
CA PRO A 52 13.79 0.73 39.12
C PRO A 52 13.77 1.82 40.19
N LEU A 53 13.47 1.42 41.43
CA LEU A 53 13.39 2.30 42.62
C LEU A 53 14.57 2.10 43.59
N GLY A 54 15.56 1.28 43.19
CA GLY A 54 16.71 0.91 44.01
C GLY A 54 16.42 -0.17 45.08
N PRO A 55 17.45 -0.61 45.82
CA PRO A 55 17.40 -1.79 46.70
C PRO A 55 16.40 -1.68 47.85
N LYS A 56 16.08 -0.47 48.31
CA LYS A 56 15.24 -0.23 49.50
C LYS A 56 13.75 -0.05 49.20
N LYS A 57 13.34 -0.03 47.93
CA LYS A 57 11.98 0.37 47.51
C LYS A 57 11.47 -0.46 46.32
N GLN A 58 11.60 -1.78 46.33
CA GLN A 58 11.10 -2.59 45.21
C GLN A 58 9.56 -2.51 45.11
N GLY A 59 9.07 -2.16 43.93
CA GLY A 59 7.66 -2.00 43.66
C GLY A 59 7.32 -2.54 42.28
N ASN A 60 6.46 -3.56 42.22
CA ASN A 60 5.82 -3.98 40.97
C ASN A 60 4.39 -3.46 41.01
N GLN A 61 4.01 -2.63 40.04
CA GLN A 61 2.59 -2.37 39.81
C GLN A 61 2.05 -3.42 38.85
N ILE A 62 0.78 -3.79 39.07
CA ILE A 62 0.08 -4.74 38.23
C ILE A 62 -1.01 -3.98 37.45
N PRO A 63 -0.81 -3.63 36.17
CA PRO A 63 -1.90 -3.17 35.33
C PRO A 63 -3.01 -4.23 35.31
N LYS A 64 -4.20 -3.84 35.75
CA LYS A 64 -5.40 -4.69 35.74
C LYS A 64 -6.11 -4.54 34.40
N ASN A 65 -6.94 -5.53 34.04
CA ASN A 65 -7.79 -5.53 32.84
C ASN A 65 -7.01 -5.64 31.51
N LEU A 66 -5.97 -6.46 31.48
CA LEU A 66 -5.24 -6.76 30.25
C LEU A 66 -5.97 -7.87 29.50
N HIS A 67 -6.47 -7.57 28.30
CA HIS A 67 -7.23 -8.52 27.49
C HIS A 67 -6.35 -9.13 26.42
N HIS A 68 -6.25 -10.45 26.41
CA HIS A 68 -5.46 -11.20 25.42
C HIS A 68 -6.11 -12.55 25.12
N ARG A 69 -5.71 -13.15 24.01
CA ARG A 69 -6.23 -14.41 23.49
C ARG A 69 -5.08 -15.37 23.24
N SER A 70 -5.25 -16.64 23.59
CA SER A 70 -4.23 -17.66 23.29
C SER A 70 -4.03 -17.77 21.77
N LEU A 71 -2.77 -17.61 21.33
CA LEU A 71 -2.40 -17.78 19.92
C LEU A 71 -2.68 -19.20 19.44
N ILE A 72 -2.46 -20.21 20.30
CA ILE A 72 -2.72 -21.62 19.99
C ILE A 72 -4.21 -21.90 19.80
N ASP A 73 -5.08 -21.31 20.62
CA ASP A 73 -6.53 -21.45 20.44
C ASP A 73 -7.00 -20.82 19.12
N VAL A 74 -6.41 -19.69 18.72
CA VAL A 74 -6.69 -19.08 17.41
C VAL A 74 -6.20 -19.97 16.27
N ILE A 75 -4.98 -20.51 16.35
CA ILE A 75 -4.43 -21.43 15.35
C ILE A 75 -5.34 -22.65 15.17
N LYS A 76 -5.74 -23.30 16.27
CA LYS A 76 -6.68 -24.44 16.24
C LYS A 76 -8.01 -24.06 15.59
N LYS A 77 -8.61 -22.93 16.02
CA LYS A 77 -9.87 -22.40 15.45
C LYS A 77 -9.75 -22.22 13.94
N VAL A 78 -8.66 -21.64 13.44
CA VAL A 78 -8.55 -21.37 12.00
C VAL A 78 -8.26 -22.64 11.22
N VAL A 79 -7.22 -23.38 11.59
CA VAL A 79 -6.75 -24.54 10.81
C VAL A 79 -7.80 -25.66 10.78
N GLU A 80 -8.46 -25.92 11.91
CA GLU A 80 -9.42 -27.04 12.03
C GLU A 80 -10.86 -26.65 11.72
N HIS A 81 -11.25 -25.38 11.82
CA HIS A 81 -12.66 -24.98 11.73
C HIS A 81 -13.01 -23.94 10.67
N ASP A 82 -12.06 -23.15 10.18
CA ASP A 82 -12.31 -22.17 9.12
C ASP A 82 -12.19 -22.82 7.73
N PRO A 83 -13.28 -22.88 6.94
CA PRO A 83 -13.22 -23.47 5.60
C PRO A 83 -12.22 -22.79 4.66
N ARG A 84 -11.84 -21.54 4.92
CA ARG A 84 -10.83 -20.82 4.12
C ARG A 84 -9.44 -21.42 4.25
N ALA A 85 -9.13 -22.08 5.38
CA ALA A 85 -7.84 -22.72 5.60
C ALA A 85 -7.54 -23.84 4.59
N LYS A 86 -8.54 -24.31 3.82
CA LYS A 86 -8.31 -25.22 2.68
C LYS A 86 -7.45 -24.60 1.57
N ASN A 87 -7.40 -23.27 1.50
CA ASN A 87 -6.62 -22.51 0.52
C ASN A 87 -5.22 -22.14 1.06
N PHE A 88 -4.83 -22.64 2.24
CA PHE A 88 -3.50 -22.37 2.79
C PHE A 88 -2.44 -23.13 1.99
N HIS A 89 -1.37 -22.42 1.64
CA HIS A 89 -0.15 -23.02 1.11
C HIS A 89 0.68 -23.55 2.27
N LEU A 90 0.56 -24.85 2.55
CA LEU A 90 1.29 -25.51 3.65
C LEU A 90 2.72 -25.91 3.27
N PHE A 91 2.98 -26.06 1.98
CA PHE A 91 4.28 -26.42 1.42
C PHE A 91 4.79 -25.24 0.59
N PRO A 92 6.00 -24.73 0.86
CA PRO A 92 6.54 -23.63 0.10
C PRO A 92 7.10 -24.08 -1.24
N TYR A 93 7.23 -23.11 -2.14
CA TYR A 93 7.73 -23.33 -3.48
C TYR A 93 8.35 -22.05 -4.03
N GLU A 94 9.19 -22.19 -5.06
CA GLU A 94 9.73 -21.06 -5.80
C GLU A 94 8.95 -20.91 -7.11
N GLU A 95 8.63 -19.66 -7.46
CA GLU A 95 7.96 -19.33 -8.72
C GLU A 95 8.98 -18.79 -9.72
N TYR A 96 8.84 -19.18 -10.98
CA TYR A 96 9.71 -18.75 -12.06
C TYR A 96 8.87 -18.35 -13.28
N VAL A 97 9.28 -17.27 -13.94
CA VAL A 97 8.72 -16.84 -15.23
C VAL A 97 9.74 -17.08 -16.32
N LYS A 98 9.29 -17.64 -17.45
CA LYS A 98 10.11 -17.83 -18.64
C LYS A 98 9.67 -16.85 -19.72
N LYS A 99 10.58 -15.98 -20.17
CA LYS A 99 10.38 -15.04 -21.29
C LYS A 99 11.43 -15.33 -22.35
N GLY A 100 11.02 -15.96 -23.45
CA GLY A 100 11.97 -16.47 -24.45
C GLY A 100 12.92 -17.49 -23.81
N ASP A 101 14.23 -17.24 -23.87
CA ASP A 101 15.27 -18.08 -23.25
C ASP A 101 15.66 -17.64 -21.82
N GLN A 102 15.20 -16.48 -21.36
CA GLN A 102 15.46 -15.98 -20.01
C GLN A 102 14.47 -16.57 -19.00
N VAL A 103 14.98 -16.95 -17.83
CA VAL A 103 14.22 -17.44 -16.69
C VAL A 103 14.53 -16.55 -15.50
N GLU A 104 13.50 -15.99 -14.87
CA GLU A 104 13.63 -15.12 -13.70
C GLU A 104 12.81 -15.72 -12.55
N ARG A 105 13.33 -15.62 -11.33
CA ARG A 105 12.56 -15.92 -10.12
C ARG A 105 11.52 -14.82 -9.88
N VAL A 106 10.34 -15.24 -9.39
CA VAL A 106 9.23 -14.36 -9.02
C VAL A 106 9.11 -14.30 -7.49
N TYR A 107 8.90 -13.10 -6.97
CA TYR A 107 8.72 -12.83 -5.54
C TYR A 107 7.37 -12.16 -5.33
N GLY A 108 6.54 -12.74 -4.47
CA GLY A 108 5.14 -12.31 -4.31
C GLY A 108 4.54 -12.57 -2.95
N GLU A 109 4.72 -13.77 -2.41
CA GLU A 109 4.01 -14.24 -1.22
C GLU A 109 5.00 -14.75 -0.16
N LEU A 110 4.60 -14.73 1.10
CA LEU A 110 5.44 -15.24 2.20
C LEU A 110 5.77 -16.72 2.02
N TYR A 111 4.79 -17.56 1.67
CA TYR A 111 5.03 -19.00 1.46
C TYR A 111 5.91 -19.32 0.23
N SER A 112 6.31 -18.31 -0.54
CA SER A 112 7.26 -18.42 -1.66
C SER A 112 8.59 -17.70 -1.41
N SER A 113 8.74 -17.07 -0.25
CA SER A 113 9.88 -16.21 0.09
C SER A 113 11.06 -17.01 0.65
N ASN A 114 12.25 -16.38 0.68
CA ASN A 114 13.47 -17.00 1.20
C ASN A 114 13.30 -17.48 2.65
N SER A 115 12.84 -16.60 3.54
CA SER A 115 12.71 -16.94 4.97
C SER A 115 11.77 -18.12 5.21
N PHE A 116 10.66 -18.22 4.48
CA PHE A 116 9.72 -19.33 4.67
C PHE A 116 10.29 -20.64 4.08
N LEU A 117 10.96 -20.58 2.93
CA LEU A 117 11.64 -21.73 2.34
C LEU A 117 12.75 -22.24 3.26
N GLU A 118 13.56 -21.35 3.83
CA GLU A 118 14.62 -21.67 4.78
C GLU A 118 14.05 -22.28 6.06
N GLU A 119 13.04 -21.66 6.65
CA GLU A 119 12.39 -22.16 7.87
C GLU A 119 11.78 -23.55 7.66
N PHE A 120 11.14 -23.78 6.51
CA PHE A 120 10.62 -25.10 6.17
C PHE A 120 11.74 -26.12 5.99
N ARG A 121 12.85 -25.78 5.31
CA ARG A 121 14.02 -26.65 5.17
C ARG A 121 14.66 -26.99 6.52
N ASN A 122 14.82 -25.99 7.39
CA ASN A 122 15.36 -26.15 8.74
C ASN A 122 14.49 -27.08 9.58
N LEU A 123 13.17 -26.90 9.53
CA LEU A 123 12.21 -27.80 10.18
C LEU A 123 12.33 -29.23 9.64
N GLN A 124 12.45 -29.41 8.32
CA GLN A 124 12.57 -30.76 7.76
C GLN A 124 13.90 -31.43 8.11
N ALA A 125 14.98 -30.66 8.31
CA ALA A 125 16.28 -31.18 8.70
C ALA A 125 16.36 -31.64 10.18
N GLN A 126 15.48 -31.12 11.04
CA GLN A 126 15.37 -31.56 12.44
C GLN A 126 14.84 -33.00 12.54
N PRO A 127 15.17 -33.75 13.62
CA PRO A 127 14.56 -35.05 13.85
C PRO A 127 13.04 -34.92 14.08
N PRO A 128 12.21 -35.87 13.61
CA PRO A 128 10.79 -35.91 13.95
C PRO A 128 10.58 -36.07 15.46
N GLU A 129 9.45 -35.57 15.95
CA GLU A 129 9.03 -35.76 17.34
C GLU A 129 8.90 -37.26 17.68
N PRO A 130 9.39 -37.72 18.84
CA PRO A 130 9.36 -39.12 19.22
C PRO A 130 7.96 -39.73 19.10
N GLY A 131 7.85 -40.81 18.31
CA GLY A 131 6.57 -41.50 18.09
C GLY A 131 5.57 -40.76 17.19
N CYS A 132 6.00 -39.72 16.46
CA CYS A 132 5.17 -39.00 15.51
C CYS A 132 5.72 -39.13 14.08
N ASP A 133 4.92 -39.69 13.18
CA ASP A 133 5.21 -39.90 11.76
C ASP A 133 4.38 -38.97 10.85
N LEU A 134 3.73 -37.96 11.42
CA LEU A 134 2.88 -37.02 10.68
C LEU A 134 3.70 -36.07 9.82
N GLU A 135 3.10 -35.61 8.72
CA GLU A 135 3.65 -34.52 7.91
C GLU A 135 3.90 -33.29 8.78
N ARG A 136 5.09 -32.71 8.66
CA ARG A 136 5.49 -31.49 9.36
C ARG A 136 5.35 -30.30 8.44
N VAL A 137 4.60 -29.29 8.87
CA VAL A 137 4.35 -28.08 8.06
C VAL A 137 4.60 -26.82 8.89
N VAL A 138 5.05 -25.75 8.22
CA VAL A 138 5.23 -24.44 8.83
C VAL A 138 3.95 -23.62 8.70
N LEU A 139 3.57 -22.96 9.79
CA LEU A 139 2.49 -21.98 9.81
C LEU A 139 3.08 -20.59 10.11
N GLY A 140 3.21 -19.76 9.09
CA GLY A 140 3.76 -18.41 9.21
C GLY A 140 2.75 -17.48 9.88
N LEU A 141 3.17 -16.80 10.93
CA LEU A 141 2.39 -15.84 11.71
C LEU A 141 2.93 -14.44 11.47
N GLN A 142 2.05 -13.53 11.06
CA GLN A 142 2.37 -12.13 10.84
C GLN A 142 1.62 -11.27 11.86
N PHE A 143 2.31 -10.33 12.50
CA PHE A 143 1.74 -9.48 13.55
C PHE A 143 1.72 -8.01 13.14
N TRP A 144 0.70 -7.30 13.60
CA TRP A 144 0.59 -5.85 13.52
C TRP A 144 0.23 -5.31 14.88
N SER A 145 0.76 -4.15 15.21
CA SER A 145 0.32 -3.40 16.36
C SER A 145 0.47 -1.92 16.08
N ASP A 146 -0.58 -1.18 16.42
CA ASP A 146 -0.66 0.27 16.24
C ASP A 146 -1.78 0.81 17.14
N ALA A 147 -1.56 1.97 17.76
CA ALA A 147 -2.50 2.56 18.70
C ALA A 147 -3.50 3.47 17.97
N THR A 148 -4.81 3.27 18.20
CA THR A 148 -5.86 4.04 17.53
C THR A 148 -6.75 4.82 18.50
N VAL A 149 -7.15 6.03 18.11
CA VAL A 149 -8.13 6.85 18.82
C VAL A 149 -9.54 6.47 18.36
N LEU A 150 -10.44 6.17 19.32
CA LEU A 150 -11.75 5.59 19.00
C LEU A 150 -12.88 6.62 18.77
N ALA A 151 -12.67 7.89 19.11
CA ALA A 151 -13.63 8.97 18.88
C ALA A 151 -12.97 10.32 18.60
N ASN A 152 -13.64 11.15 17.79
CA ASN A 152 -13.23 12.53 17.47
C ASN A 152 -13.29 13.46 18.70
N PHE A 153 -14.06 13.10 19.72
CA PHE A 153 -14.15 13.80 20.99
C PHE A 153 -13.98 12.79 22.14
N GLY A 154 -12.99 13.01 23.00
CA GLY A 154 -12.65 12.14 24.13
C GLY A 154 -11.22 11.57 24.06
N SER A 155 -10.76 10.98 25.17
CA SER A 155 -9.41 10.43 25.33
C SER A 155 -9.32 8.90 25.15
N HIS A 156 -10.41 8.24 24.73
CA HIS A 156 -10.44 6.79 24.60
C HIS A 156 -9.59 6.31 23.43
N LYS A 157 -8.55 5.54 23.73
CA LYS A 157 -7.67 4.88 22.76
C LYS A 157 -7.76 3.37 22.93
N LEU A 158 -7.51 2.64 21.86
CA LEU A 158 -7.33 1.19 21.85
C LEU A 158 -5.99 0.89 21.18
N TRP A 159 -5.20 -0.03 21.73
CA TRP A 159 -3.94 -0.46 21.11
C TRP A 159 -4.01 -1.96 20.82
N PRO A 160 -4.59 -2.34 19.68
CA PRO A 160 -4.74 -3.74 19.31
C PRO A 160 -3.44 -4.36 18.78
N VAL A 161 -3.30 -5.65 19.05
CA VAL A 161 -2.37 -6.55 18.38
C VAL A 161 -3.18 -7.48 17.50
N TYR A 162 -2.87 -7.48 16.21
CA TYR A 162 -3.49 -8.34 15.20
C TYR A 162 -2.53 -9.45 14.78
N MET A 163 -3.08 -10.62 14.49
CA MET A 163 -2.36 -11.77 13.92
C MET A 163 -3.02 -12.20 12.61
N TYR A 164 -2.21 -12.48 11.60
CA TYR A 164 -2.63 -13.07 10.34
C TYR A 164 -1.79 -14.30 9.99
N PHE A 165 -2.31 -15.13 9.09
CA PHE A 165 -1.63 -16.33 8.60
C PHE A 165 -0.95 -16.05 7.27
N GLY A 166 0.37 -16.21 7.24
CA GLY A 166 1.23 -16.02 6.08
C GLY A 166 1.01 -17.07 4.98
N ASN A 167 0.42 -18.22 5.32
CA ASN A 167 0.07 -19.31 4.39
C ASN A 167 -1.14 -18.99 3.50
N GLU A 168 -1.93 -17.97 3.83
CA GLU A 168 -3.04 -17.50 2.97
C GLU A 168 -2.50 -16.57 1.89
N SER A 169 -3.13 -16.51 0.71
CA SER A 169 -2.71 -15.52 -0.30
C SER A 169 -2.98 -14.10 0.18
N LYS A 170 -2.04 -13.17 -0.04
CA LYS A 170 -2.21 -11.74 0.28
C LYS A 170 -3.45 -11.12 -0.38
N TYR A 171 -3.89 -11.64 -1.52
CA TYR A 171 -5.09 -11.15 -2.21
C TYR A 171 -6.41 -11.51 -1.50
N ILE A 172 -6.35 -12.37 -0.49
CA ILE A 172 -7.44 -12.64 0.46
C ILE A 172 -7.08 -12.01 1.81
N ARG A 173 -5.88 -12.27 2.33
CA ARG A 173 -5.38 -11.78 3.63
C ARG A 173 -5.48 -10.25 3.76
N SER A 174 -5.05 -9.49 2.76
CA SER A 174 -4.99 -8.02 2.80
C SER A 174 -6.33 -7.34 2.49
N LYS A 175 -7.39 -8.10 2.14
CA LYS A 175 -8.73 -7.54 1.93
C LYS A 175 -9.45 -7.41 3.28
N ALA A 176 -9.67 -6.17 3.72
CA ALA A 176 -10.35 -5.90 4.99
C ALA A 176 -11.74 -6.54 5.07
N THR A 177 -12.47 -6.63 3.95
CA THR A 177 -13.80 -7.25 3.84
C THR A 177 -13.79 -8.77 4.00
N GLU A 178 -12.64 -9.43 3.81
CA GLU A 178 -12.52 -10.87 4.04
C GLU A 178 -12.32 -11.18 5.53
N GLU A 179 -12.05 -10.19 6.38
CA GLU A 179 -11.96 -10.34 7.84
C GLU A 179 -11.02 -11.47 8.31
N THR A 180 -9.87 -11.65 7.65
CA THR A 180 -8.87 -12.70 7.92
C THR A 180 -7.86 -12.38 9.02
N GLY A 181 -7.95 -11.18 9.61
CA GLY A 181 -7.09 -10.72 10.69
C GLY A 181 -7.74 -10.91 12.05
N TRP A 182 -6.98 -11.50 12.96
CA TRP A 182 -7.44 -11.94 14.27
C TRP A 182 -6.90 -11.03 15.36
N ASP A 183 -7.79 -10.51 16.19
CA ASP A 183 -7.39 -9.80 17.40
C ASP A 183 -6.83 -10.80 18.41
N VAL A 184 -5.60 -10.58 18.86
CA VAL A 184 -4.93 -11.45 19.83
C VAL A 184 -4.65 -10.77 21.16
N GLY A 185 -4.64 -9.44 21.22
CA GLY A 185 -4.56 -8.72 22.49
C GLY A 185 -4.75 -7.22 22.36
N TYR A 186 -5.06 -6.59 23.48
CA TYR A 186 -5.15 -5.13 23.61
C TYR A 186 -4.13 -4.65 24.64
N ILE A 187 -3.16 -3.86 24.19
CA ILE A 187 -2.14 -3.26 25.04
C ILE A 187 -2.79 -2.10 25.80
N PRO A 188 -2.82 -2.12 27.14
CA PRO A 188 -3.42 -1.05 27.92
C PRO A 188 -2.49 0.16 27.95
N GLN A 189 -3.05 1.34 28.21
CA GLN A 189 -2.24 2.48 28.61
C GLN A 189 -1.67 2.25 30.01
N LEU A 190 -0.55 2.92 30.30
CA LEU A 190 0.00 2.94 31.66
C LEU A 190 -1.05 3.57 32.61
N PRO A 191 -1.50 2.87 33.67
CA PRO A 191 -2.55 3.38 34.55
C PRO A 191 -2.17 4.70 35.22
N GLU A 192 -3.11 5.65 35.37
CA GLU A 192 -2.85 6.94 36.02
C GLU A 192 -2.43 6.77 37.49
N GLU A 193 -2.91 5.71 38.14
CA GLU A 193 -2.59 5.34 39.52
C GLU A 193 -1.10 5.03 39.72
N ILE A 194 -0.30 4.87 38.65
CA ILE A 194 1.15 4.74 38.78
C ILE A 194 1.76 5.96 39.46
N GLN A 195 1.22 7.16 39.25
CA GLN A 195 1.71 8.36 39.91
C GLN A 195 1.49 8.31 41.42
N ASP A 196 0.32 7.82 41.85
CA ASP A 196 -0.01 7.66 43.27
C ASP A 196 0.86 6.59 43.92
N PHE A 197 1.04 5.45 43.24
CA PHE A 197 1.95 4.39 43.68
C PHE A 197 3.38 4.93 43.86
N MET A 198 3.86 5.69 42.87
CA MET A 198 5.19 6.27 42.86
C MET A 198 5.38 7.29 43.98
N LYS A 199 4.39 8.15 44.22
CA LYS A 199 4.38 9.10 45.34
C LYS A 199 4.37 8.37 46.69
N HIS A 200 3.61 7.29 46.81
CA HIS A 200 3.54 6.48 48.02
C HIS A 200 4.86 5.77 48.34
N VAL A 201 5.50 5.12 47.35
CA VAL A 201 6.72 4.33 47.55
C VAL A 201 7.97 5.21 47.60
N SER A 202 8.09 6.19 46.70
CA SER A 202 9.31 6.99 46.56
C SER A 202 9.26 8.33 47.31
N GLY A 203 8.08 8.82 47.67
CA GLY A 203 7.85 10.15 48.27
C GLY A 203 7.73 11.29 47.24
N LYS A 204 8.04 11.04 45.97
CA LYS A 204 7.98 12.00 44.86
C LYS A 204 7.17 11.41 43.69
N PRO A 205 6.51 12.23 42.85
CA PRO A 205 5.89 11.74 41.63
C PRO A 205 6.95 11.22 40.64
N ALA A 206 6.57 10.30 39.76
CA ALA A 206 7.48 9.76 38.76
C ALA A 206 7.82 10.80 37.69
N LYS A 207 9.12 10.96 37.42
CA LYS A 207 9.64 11.75 36.30
C LYS A 207 9.34 11.05 34.96
N GLN A 208 9.33 11.81 33.87
CA GLN A 208 9.00 11.32 32.52
C GLN A 208 9.87 10.14 32.06
N ALA A 209 11.16 10.14 32.40
CA ALA A 209 12.07 9.04 32.05
C ALA A 209 11.62 7.71 32.68
N LEU A 210 11.20 7.74 33.95
CA LEU A 210 10.71 6.55 34.65
C LEU A 210 9.36 6.08 34.10
N LEU A 211 8.45 7.01 33.79
CA LEU A 211 7.19 6.67 33.13
C LEU A 211 7.43 6.00 31.76
N THR A 212 8.39 6.50 30.99
CA THR A 212 8.78 5.93 29.69
C THR A 212 9.33 4.53 29.85
N HIS A 213 10.17 4.30 30.87
CA HIS A 213 10.63 2.95 31.24
C HIS A 213 9.46 2.02 31.60
N CYS A 214 8.51 2.49 32.41
CA CYS A 214 7.33 1.70 32.79
C CYS A 214 6.43 1.36 31.60
N ARG A 215 6.27 2.27 30.62
CA ARG A 215 5.55 1.98 29.36
C ARG A 215 6.22 0.87 28.56
N ARG A 216 7.56 0.88 28.49
CA ARG A 216 8.34 -0.17 27.83
C ARG A 216 8.21 -1.52 28.55
N GLU A 217 8.32 -1.54 29.88
CA GLU A 217 8.09 -2.75 30.67
C GLU A 217 6.67 -3.29 30.49
N LEU A 218 5.66 -2.41 30.43
CA LEU A 218 4.28 -2.80 30.17
C LEU A 218 4.13 -3.47 28.81
N TYR A 219 4.66 -2.85 27.75
CA TYR A 219 4.64 -3.40 26.40
C TYR A 219 5.23 -4.82 26.36
N GLN A 220 6.44 -4.99 26.92
CA GLN A 220 7.12 -6.29 26.97
C GLN A 220 6.36 -7.30 27.85
N ALA A 221 5.75 -6.86 28.96
CA ALA A 221 4.94 -7.75 29.80
C ALA A 221 3.65 -8.21 29.10
N VAL A 222 3.06 -7.41 28.21
CA VAL A 222 1.93 -7.86 27.37
C VAL A 222 2.39 -8.92 26.38
N LEU A 223 3.52 -8.71 25.71
CA LEU A 223 4.09 -9.71 24.80
C LEU A 223 4.41 -11.03 25.52
N MET A 224 4.91 -10.98 26.76
CA MET A 224 5.13 -12.18 27.58
C MET A 224 3.87 -12.98 27.90
N LEU A 225 2.70 -12.33 27.90
CA LEU A 225 1.39 -12.98 28.07
C LEU A 225 0.86 -13.57 26.77
N LEU A 226 1.13 -12.92 25.63
CA LEU A 226 0.74 -13.41 24.29
C LEU A 226 1.57 -14.62 23.87
N PHE A 227 2.89 -14.53 24.05
CA PHE A 227 3.85 -15.60 23.78
C PHE A 227 4.05 -16.41 25.07
N ASP A 228 2.98 -17.10 25.47
CA ASP A 228 2.96 -17.93 26.68
C ASP A 228 3.73 -19.25 26.50
N ASP A 229 3.82 -20.04 27.58
CA ASP A 229 4.56 -21.29 27.58
C ASP A 229 3.96 -22.32 26.60
N GLN A 230 2.64 -22.27 26.35
CA GLN A 230 2.01 -23.15 25.35
C GLN A 230 2.43 -22.78 23.92
N PHE A 231 2.58 -21.49 23.64
CA PHE A 231 3.12 -21.05 22.38
C PHE A 231 4.58 -21.48 22.19
N ALA A 232 5.42 -21.34 23.22
CA ALA A 232 6.81 -21.78 23.17
C ALA A 232 6.93 -23.29 22.94
N GLU A 233 6.11 -24.10 23.64
CA GLU A 233 6.05 -25.55 23.44
C GLU A 233 5.59 -25.91 22.01
N ALA A 234 4.58 -25.22 21.49
CA ALA A 234 4.13 -25.40 20.11
C ALA A 234 5.18 -24.96 19.08
N TYR A 235 5.96 -23.91 19.39
CA TYR A 235 7.04 -23.45 18.53
C TYR A 235 8.14 -24.52 18.43
N GLU A 236 8.55 -25.11 19.55
CA GLU A 236 9.60 -26.15 19.57
C GLU A 236 9.11 -27.48 19.01
N HIS A 237 7.97 -27.99 19.48
CA HIS A 237 7.53 -29.36 19.22
C HIS A 237 6.40 -29.47 18.18
N GLY A 238 5.83 -28.35 17.76
CA GLY A 238 4.65 -28.34 16.89
C GLY A 238 3.39 -28.85 17.57
N ILE A 239 2.24 -28.64 16.93
CA ILE A 239 0.92 -29.08 17.40
C ILE A 239 0.25 -29.97 16.36
N VAL A 240 -0.37 -31.06 16.80
CA VAL A 240 -1.09 -31.97 15.90
C VAL A 240 -2.49 -31.44 15.64
N LEU A 241 -2.79 -31.11 14.39
CA LEU A 241 -4.08 -30.56 13.96
C LEU A 241 -4.63 -31.34 12.78
N THR A 242 -5.96 -31.38 12.66
CA THR A 242 -6.64 -31.92 11.46
C THR A 242 -6.94 -30.77 10.49
N CYS A 243 -6.23 -30.72 9.37
CA CYS A 243 -6.42 -29.67 8.36
C CYS A 243 -7.76 -29.81 7.61
N GLN A 244 -8.16 -28.78 6.86
CA GLN A 244 -9.43 -28.77 6.10
C GLN A 244 -9.51 -29.82 4.98
N ASP A 245 -8.38 -30.40 4.56
CA ASP A 245 -8.32 -31.54 3.64
C ASP A 245 -8.55 -32.90 4.34
N GLY A 246 -8.75 -32.90 5.66
CA GLY A 246 -8.95 -34.09 6.49
C GLY A 246 -7.67 -34.79 6.93
N ILE A 247 -6.49 -34.28 6.55
CA ILE A 247 -5.20 -34.89 6.89
C ILE A 247 -4.72 -34.32 8.22
N LYS A 248 -4.25 -35.21 9.10
CA LYS A 248 -3.59 -34.83 10.35
C LYS A 248 -2.13 -34.47 10.08
N ARG A 249 -1.72 -33.30 10.53
CA ARG A 249 -0.35 -32.79 10.38
C ARG A 249 0.18 -32.26 11.70
N ARG A 250 1.50 -32.29 11.87
CA ARG A 250 2.18 -31.57 12.94
C ARG A 250 2.57 -30.19 12.43
N VAL A 251 1.88 -29.18 12.94
CA VAL A 251 1.96 -27.79 12.51
C VAL A 251 2.89 -27.02 13.43
N PHE A 252 3.91 -26.37 12.87
CA PHE A 252 4.91 -25.59 13.59
C PHE A 252 4.65 -24.08 13.36
N PRO A 253 4.12 -23.35 14.35
CA PRO A 253 3.94 -21.90 14.25
C PRO A 253 5.29 -21.18 14.22
N ARG A 254 5.43 -20.20 13.33
CA ARG A 254 6.64 -19.39 13.17
C ARG A 254 6.28 -17.92 13.07
N VAL A 255 6.87 -17.07 13.90
CA VAL A 255 6.69 -15.62 13.81
C VAL A 255 7.53 -15.13 12.64
N SER A 256 6.89 -14.74 11.55
CA SER A 256 7.56 -14.36 10.31
C SER A 256 7.78 -12.85 10.21
N THR A 257 6.78 -12.03 10.52
CA THR A 257 6.87 -10.57 10.42
C THR A 257 6.15 -9.86 11.55
N TRP A 258 6.62 -8.67 11.90
CA TRP A 258 5.95 -7.71 12.77
C TRP A 258 5.97 -6.32 12.14
N SER A 259 4.77 -5.81 11.86
CA SER A 259 4.54 -4.56 11.18
C SER A 259 4.03 -3.50 12.15
N ALA A 260 4.76 -2.40 12.26
CA ALA A 260 4.43 -1.29 13.13
C ALA A 260 5.10 0.00 12.63
N ASP A 261 4.70 1.15 13.16
CA ASP A 261 5.40 2.41 12.90
C ASP A 261 6.76 2.45 13.61
N TYR A 262 7.55 3.51 13.39
CA TYR A 262 8.91 3.58 13.94
C TYR A 262 8.95 3.65 15.49
N PRO A 263 8.18 4.52 16.17
CA PRO A 263 8.10 4.50 17.63
C PRO A 263 7.79 3.12 18.20
N GLU A 264 6.85 2.38 17.59
CA GLU A 264 6.50 1.05 18.04
C GLU A 264 7.57 0.00 17.69
N LYS A 265 8.21 0.07 16.51
CA LYS A 265 9.40 -0.74 16.20
C LYS A 265 10.51 -0.52 17.23
N ALA A 266 10.68 0.71 17.72
CA ALA A 266 11.67 1.02 18.76
C ALA A 266 11.30 0.38 20.12
N LEU A 267 10.00 0.35 20.47
CA LEU A 267 9.50 -0.36 21.65
C LEU A 267 9.70 -1.87 21.55
N LEU A 268 9.37 -2.47 20.39
CA LEU A 268 9.55 -3.89 20.14
C LEU A 268 11.02 -4.29 20.20
N SER A 269 11.88 -3.53 19.52
CA SER A 269 13.33 -3.82 19.46
C SER A 269 14.12 -3.40 20.70
N THR A 270 13.46 -2.82 21.72
CA THR A 270 14.09 -2.33 22.96
C THR A 270 15.24 -1.34 22.70
N ILE A 271 15.01 -0.41 21.78
CA ILE A 271 15.94 0.68 21.47
C ILE A 271 15.35 2.05 21.86
N ARG A 272 16.23 3.03 22.06
CA ARG A 272 15.86 4.43 22.19
C ARG A 272 15.55 4.97 20.79
N GLU A 273 14.29 5.36 20.63
CA GLU A 273 13.83 6.14 19.48
C GLU A 273 14.74 7.36 19.26
N ASN A 274 15.16 7.55 18.01
CA ASN A 274 16.05 8.63 17.58
C ASN A 274 17.39 8.72 18.35
N GLY A 275 17.83 7.59 18.93
CA GLY A 275 19.14 7.47 19.58
C GLY A 275 20.33 7.53 18.60
N ARG A 276 21.54 7.29 19.11
CA ARG A 276 22.79 7.35 18.30
C ARG A 276 22.77 6.38 17.13
N CYS A 277 22.28 5.16 17.36
CA CYS A 277 21.99 4.15 16.34
C CYS A 277 20.46 3.92 16.25
N PRO A 278 19.73 4.69 15.44
CA PRO A 278 18.26 4.69 15.48
C PRO A 278 17.62 3.49 14.76
N CYS A 279 18.34 2.80 13.88
CA CYS A 279 17.78 1.67 13.13
C CYS A 279 17.54 0.45 14.06
N PRO A 280 16.36 -0.20 13.99
CA PRO A 280 16.10 -1.43 14.74
C PRO A 280 16.72 -2.66 14.10
N ARG A 281 17.31 -2.56 12.91
CA ARG A 281 17.89 -3.69 12.16
C ARG A 281 19.43 -3.66 12.09
N CYS A 282 20.06 -2.49 12.17
CA CYS A 282 21.51 -2.33 12.13
C CYS A 282 22.01 -1.23 13.08
N PHE A 283 23.32 -1.12 13.25
CA PHE A 283 23.98 -0.12 14.08
C PHE A 283 24.41 1.14 13.31
N VAL A 284 23.73 1.50 12.20
CA VAL A 284 23.99 2.77 11.51
C VAL A 284 23.93 3.93 12.51
N GLN A 285 24.93 4.79 12.51
CA GLN A 285 24.90 5.99 13.35
C GLN A 285 24.05 7.08 12.69
N LYS A 286 23.35 7.89 13.48
CA LYS A 286 22.43 8.94 13.00
C LYS A 286 23.10 9.90 12.01
N GLU A 287 24.35 10.25 12.27
CA GLU A 287 25.17 11.12 11.40
C GLU A 287 25.52 10.49 10.05
N ASN A 288 25.47 9.17 9.92
CA ASN A 288 25.81 8.44 8.69
C ASN A 288 24.58 8.12 7.82
N ILE A 289 23.37 8.47 8.26
CA ILE A 289 22.13 8.18 7.51
C ILE A 289 22.09 8.89 6.16
N HIS A 290 22.62 10.11 6.04
CA HIS A 290 22.70 10.83 4.76
C HIS A 290 23.45 10.06 3.65
N LYS A 291 24.23 9.03 4.01
CA LYS A 291 24.91 8.13 3.08
C LYS A 291 23.99 7.08 2.45
N PHE A 292 22.69 7.13 2.72
CA PHE A 292 21.65 6.27 2.13
C PHE A 292 21.87 6.00 0.64
N GLY A 293 21.82 4.73 0.22
CA GLY A 293 22.04 4.32 -1.16
C GLY A 293 23.50 4.32 -1.62
N SER A 294 24.47 4.57 -0.74
CA SER A 294 25.90 4.40 -1.04
C SER A 294 26.39 2.98 -0.70
N ALA A 295 27.54 2.58 -1.27
CA ALA A 295 28.20 1.33 -0.90
C ALA A 295 28.54 1.23 0.60
N SER A 296 28.86 2.35 1.25
CA SER A 296 29.12 2.40 2.70
C SER A 296 27.85 2.14 3.53
N ASP A 297 26.69 2.63 3.08
CA ASP A 297 25.40 2.33 3.70
C ASP A 297 25.06 0.84 3.54
N GLN A 298 25.22 0.29 2.32
CA GLN A 298 24.98 -1.14 2.05
C GLN A 298 25.88 -2.07 2.89
N ARG A 299 27.17 -1.72 3.02
CA ARG A 299 28.10 -2.45 3.90
C ARG A 299 27.66 -2.39 5.36
N THR A 300 27.15 -1.25 5.82
CA THR A 300 26.68 -1.08 7.20
C THR A 300 25.46 -1.98 7.49
N ARG A 301 24.51 -2.09 6.56
CA ARG A 301 23.30 -2.93 6.71
C ARG A 301 23.63 -4.41 6.87
N THR A 302 24.64 -4.88 6.13
CA THR A 302 25.04 -6.29 6.08
C THR A 302 25.99 -6.65 7.22
N THR A 303 27.05 -5.85 7.43
CA THR A 303 28.12 -6.18 8.40
C THR A 303 27.82 -5.73 9.83
N ARG A 304 27.03 -4.66 10.02
CA ARG A 304 26.70 -4.10 11.34
C ARG A 304 25.24 -4.35 11.72
N LYS A 305 24.71 -5.53 11.38
CA LYS A 305 23.35 -5.96 11.72
C LYS A 305 23.18 -6.10 13.24
N ARG A 306 22.01 -5.71 13.77
CA ARG A 306 21.64 -6.00 15.16
C ARG A 306 21.30 -7.47 15.30
N ARG A 307 21.73 -8.07 16.40
CA ARG A 307 21.47 -9.47 16.72
C ARG A 307 21.03 -9.60 18.17
N ASP A 308 20.07 -10.47 18.44
CA ASP A 308 19.77 -10.88 19.80
C ASP A 308 20.78 -11.94 20.29
N ASN A 309 21.99 -11.48 20.60
CA ASN A 309 23.10 -12.33 21.06
C ASN A 309 23.35 -12.20 22.57
N ASP A 310 24.26 -13.03 23.08
CA ASP A 310 24.62 -13.03 24.51
C ASP A 310 25.23 -11.71 24.96
N TRP A 311 26.00 -11.05 24.11
CA TRP A 311 26.54 -9.71 24.38
C TRP A 311 25.43 -8.74 24.75
N ARG A 312 24.38 -8.62 23.92
CA ARG A 312 23.23 -7.74 24.18
C ARG A 312 22.56 -8.14 25.51
N ARG A 313 22.25 -9.42 25.69
CA ARG A 313 21.57 -9.92 26.90
C ARG A 313 22.39 -9.65 28.17
N ASN A 314 23.70 -9.86 28.12
CA ASN A 314 24.62 -9.60 29.23
C ASN A 314 24.70 -8.10 29.56
N LEU A 315 24.76 -7.24 28.53
CA LEU A 315 24.77 -5.79 28.70
C LEU A 315 23.49 -5.30 29.41
N ILE A 316 22.32 -5.79 28.98
CA ILE A 316 21.03 -5.49 29.59
C ILE A 316 20.97 -6.01 31.02
N ARG A 317 21.41 -7.25 31.28
CA ARG A 317 21.46 -7.82 32.62
C ARG A 317 22.35 -7.02 33.57
N LYS A 318 23.54 -6.61 33.11
CA LYS A 318 24.45 -5.73 33.86
C LYS A 318 23.77 -4.40 34.16
N CYS A 319 23.19 -3.75 33.16
CA CYS A 319 22.47 -2.49 33.36
C CYS A 319 21.34 -2.61 34.40
N ARG A 320 20.51 -3.66 34.29
CA ARG A 320 19.42 -3.92 35.21
C ARG A 320 19.92 -4.19 36.63
N HIS A 321 21.00 -4.96 36.81
CA HIS A 321 21.59 -5.15 38.14
C HIS A 321 21.95 -3.80 38.80
N HIS A 322 22.60 -2.90 38.07
CA HIS A 322 22.94 -1.57 38.59
C HIS A 322 21.70 -0.71 38.90
N LEU A 323 20.66 -0.76 38.05
CA LEU A 323 19.43 0.01 38.25
C LEU A 323 18.59 -0.49 39.43
N TYR A 324 18.37 -1.80 39.50
CA TYR A 324 17.41 -2.41 40.42
C TYR A 324 18.04 -2.85 41.75
N ASN A 325 19.30 -3.30 41.74
CA ASN A 325 19.98 -3.82 42.93
C ASN A 325 20.91 -2.79 43.56
N LEU A 326 21.62 -2.00 42.76
CA LEU A 326 22.60 -1.02 43.27
C LEU A 326 22.05 0.41 43.35
N GLY A 327 20.88 0.68 42.75
CA GLY A 327 20.18 1.96 42.90
C GLY A 327 20.68 3.10 42.02
N HIS A 328 21.43 2.80 40.94
CA HIS A 328 21.83 3.82 39.98
C HIS A 328 20.63 4.49 39.31
N ALA A 329 20.75 5.78 39.01
CA ALA A 329 19.71 6.55 38.33
C ALA A 329 19.52 6.09 36.87
N LEU A 330 18.26 6.00 36.42
CA LEU A 330 17.89 5.59 35.05
C LEU A 330 18.53 6.48 33.95
N THR A 331 18.72 7.76 34.24
CA THR A 331 19.36 8.74 33.34
C THR A 331 20.79 9.09 33.78
N GLY A 332 21.37 8.31 34.70
CA GLY A 332 22.71 8.54 35.24
C GLY A 332 23.83 8.21 34.25
N ALA A 333 25.03 8.70 34.55
CA ALA A 333 26.21 8.56 33.70
C ALA A 333 26.53 7.09 33.36
N PHE A 334 26.39 6.18 34.34
CA PHE A 334 26.60 4.74 34.14
C PHE A 334 25.73 4.16 33.01
N VAL A 335 24.40 4.39 33.08
CA VAL A 335 23.44 3.87 32.09
C VAL A 335 23.71 4.45 30.71
N LYS A 336 23.95 5.77 30.64
CA LYS A 336 24.27 6.47 29.39
C LYS A 336 25.54 5.89 28.76
N LYS A 337 26.62 5.75 29.53
CA LYS A 337 27.90 5.21 29.07
C LYS A 337 27.76 3.77 28.56
N LEU A 338 26.91 2.97 29.20
CA LEU A 338 26.73 1.55 28.87
C LEU A 338 25.83 1.33 27.64
N LEU A 339 24.71 2.05 27.52
CA LEU A 339 23.66 1.74 26.52
C LEU A 339 23.54 2.75 25.38
N ASP A 340 23.84 4.04 25.59
CA ASP A 340 23.66 5.08 24.56
C ASP A 340 24.50 4.85 23.30
N PRO A 341 25.74 4.31 23.33
CA PRO A 341 26.50 4.00 22.12
C PRO A 341 25.77 3.08 21.14
N PHE A 342 24.85 2.25 21.63
CA PHE A 342 24.10 1.25 20.87
C PHE A 342 22.60 1.58 20.77
N SER A 343 22.18 2.73 21.32
CA SER A 343 20.78 3.11 21.53
C SER A 343 19.95 2.07 22.29
N LEU A 344 20.52 1.23 23.14
CA LEU A 344 19.74 0.21 23.85
C LEU A 344 18.95 0.82 25.02
N THR A 345 17.86 0.16 25.42
CA THR A 345 17.11 0.51 26.64
C THR A 345 17.32 -0.58 27.69
N PRO A 346 17.18 -0.30 29.00
CA PRO A 346 17.42 -1.30 30.05
C PRO A 346 16.29 -2.35 30.19
N ASN A 347 15.45 -2.50 29.16
CA ASN A 347 14.30 -3.40 29.18
C ASN A 347 14.68 -4.78 28.67
N GLU A 348 14.19 -5.82 29.33
CA GLU A 348 14.25 -7.18 28.78
C GLU A 348 13.24 -7.31 27.64
N ASN A 349 13.61 -8.02 26.58
CA ASN A 349 12.74 -8.26 25.44
C ASN A 349 11.99 -9.58 25.66
N ALA A 350 10.66 -9.57 25.50
CA ALA A 350 9.78 -10.70 25.73
C ALA A 350 10.04 -11.87 24.77
N LEU A 351 10.19 -11.56 23.48
CA LEU A 351 10.45 -12.58 22.46
C LEU A 351 11.83 -13.21 22.64
N SER A 352 12.84 -12.41 22.98
CA SER A 352 14.15 -12.91 23.40
C SER A 352 14.02 -13.87 24.58
N ALA A 353 13.36 -13.44 25.67
CA ALA A 353 13.18 -14.28 26.86
C ALA A 353 12.47 -15.61 26.55
N ARG A 354 11.50 -15.61 25.63
CA ARG A 354 10.71 -16.80 25.28
C ARG A 354 11.33 -17.70 24.22
N LEU A 355 11.99 -17.15 23.21
CA LEU A 355 12.29 -17.87 21.96
C LEU A 355 13.78 -17.87 21.58
N HIS A 356 14.66 -17.10 22.23
CA HIS A 356 16.08 -17.02 21.81
C HIS A 356 16.79 -18.38 21.80
N HIS A 357 16.46 -19.26 22.76
CA HIS A 357 17.05 -20.60 22.88
C HIS A 357 16.64 -21.53 21.73
N LEU A 358 15.59 -21.17 20.99
CA LEU A 358 15.10 -21.86 19.80
C LEU A 358 15.68 -21.24 18.51
N GLY A 359 16.65 -20.33 18.61
CA GLY A 359 17.29 -19.67 17.47
C GLY A 359 16.55 -18.42 16.95
N PHE A 360 15.55 -17.92 17.69
CA PHE A 360 14.76 -16.77 17.26
C PHE A 360 15.47 -15.43 17.52
N ASP A 361 15.55 -14.57 16.49
CA ASP A 361 16.03 -13.20 16.59
C ASP A 361 14.90 -12.20 16.28
N PHE A 362 14.49 -11.42 17.28
CA PHE A 362 13.40 -10.46 17.13
C PHE A 362 13.75 -9.26 16.23
N HIS A 363 15.02 -9.04 15.90
CA HIS A 363 15.40 -8.01 14.93
C HIS A 363 15.04 -8.41 13.50
N ASP A 364 14.93 -9.71 13.21
CA ASP A 364 14.70 -10.23 11.86
C ASP A 364 13.24 -10.11 11.41
N ILE A 365 12.29 -10.10 12.34
CA ILE A 365 10.85 -9.98 12.02
C ILE A 365 10.40 -8.54 11.72
N LEU A 366 11.23 -7.54 12.02
CA LEU A 366 10.88 -6.12 11.86
C LEU A 366 10.98 -5.69 10.40
N VAL A 367 9.83 -5.60 9.74
CA VAL A 367 9.71 -5.32 8.30
C VAL A 367 9.59 -3.82 8.01
N VAL A 368 9.92 -3.42 6.78
CA VAL A 368 9.72 -2.05 6.26
C VAL A 368 8.24 -1.67 6.18
N ASP A 369 7.96 -0.37 6.20
CA ASP A 369 6.60 0.18 6.25
C ASP A 369 6.41 1.37 5.30
N LEU A 370 5.90 1.08 4.10
CA LEU A 370 5.75 2.05 3.02
C LEU A 370 4.82 3.23 3.38
N LEU A 371 3.83 3.00 4.23
CA LEU A 371 2.96 4.07 4.70
C LEU A 371 3.75 5.12 5.50
N HIS A 372 4.30 4.72 6.65
CA HIS A 372 4.91 5.64 7.61
C HIS A 372 6.33 6.08 7.25
N GLU A 373 7.08 5.26 6.51
CA GLU A 373 8.47 5.54 6.15
C GLU A 373 8.55 6.36 4.84
N VAL A 374 7.65 6.13 3.88
CA VAL A 374 7.71 6.77 2.56
C VAL A 374 6.61 7.82 2.40
N GLU A 375 5.33 7.42 2.37
CA GLU A 375 4.22 8.30 1.96
C GLU A 375 4.02 9.46 2.94
N ILE A 376 3.76 9.14 4.22
CA ILE A 376 3.65 10.15 5.28
C ILE A 376 4.98 10.42 6.00
N GLY A 377 6.04 9.76 5.54
CA GLY A 377 7.42 9.92 6.00
C GLY A 377 8.24 10.82 5.08
N GLU A 378 9.17 10.22 4.33
CA GLU A 378 10.13 10.95 3.49
C GLU A 378 9.49 11.81 2.40
N TRP A 379 8.41 11.34 1.75
CA TRP A 379 7.71 12.14 0.74
C TRP A 379 7.02 13.36 1.36
N LYS A 380 6.25 13.19 2.45
CA LYS A 380 5.66 14.31 3.19
C LYS A 380 6.73 15.33 3.60
N GLY A 381 7.89 14.87 4.04
CA GLY A 381 9.04 15.72 4.38
C GLY A 381 9.56 16.52 3.18
N LEU A 382 9.82 15.87 2.05
CA LEU A 382 10.28 16.51 0.81
C LEU A 382 9.24 17.51 0.28
N LEU A 383 7.98 17.11 0.16
CA LEU A 383 6.88 17.97 -0.29
C LEU A 383 6.74 19.22 0.60
N SER A 384 6.81 19.04 1.92
CA SER A 384 6.75 20.17 2.86
C SER A 384 7.92 21.13 2.66
N HIS A 385 9.12 20.62 2.38
CA HIS A 385 10.27 21.47 2.09
C HIS A 385 10.14 22.21 0.75
N LEU A 386 9.65 21.55 -0.31
CA LEU A 386 9.35 22.19 -1.60
C LEU A 386 8.32 23.33 -1.44
N ILE A 387 7.29 23.13 -0.62
CA ILE A 387 6.31 24.18 -0.30
C ILE A 387 6.98 25.37 0.42
N ARG A 388 7.88 25.11 1.39
CA ARG A 388 8.65 26.16 2.07
C ARG A 388 9.55 26.92 1.10
N MET A 389 10.16 26.25 0.12
CA MET A 389 10.95 26.89 -0.94
C MET A 389 10.06 27.80 -1.80
N LEU A 390 8.87 27.36 -2.22
CA LEU A 390 7.92 28.20 -2.96
C LEU A 390 7.50 29.45 -2.17
N TYR A 391 7.29 29.36 -0.86
CA TYR A 391 7.05 30.53 -0.02
C TYR A 391 8.22 31.53 -0.02
N SER A 392 9.46 31.08 -0.23
CA SER A 392 10.62 31.96 -0.38
C SER A 392 10.67 32.64 -1.76
N CYS A 393 10.07 32.04 -2.78
CA CYS A 393 9.87 32.62 -4.11
C CYS A 393 8.69 33.61 -4.15
N GLY A 394 7.74 33.50 -3.22
CA GLY A 394 6.61 34.41 -3.03
C GLY A 394 5.24 33.70 -3.09
N ASP A 395 4.21 34.34 -2.51
CA ASP A 395 2.88 33.73 -2.34
C ASP A 395 2.21 33.32 -3.67
N ASN A 396 2.50 34.04 -4.76
CA ASN A 396 2.01 33.70 -6.10
C ASN A 396 2.49 32.31 -6.57
N ALA A 397 3.72 31.91 -6.22
CA ALA A 397 4.25 30.60 -6.60
C ALA A 397 3.51 29.46 -5.87
N VAL A 398 3.08 29.70 -4.63
CA VAL A 398 2.29 28.75 -3.84
C VAL A 398 0.87 28.63 -4.39
N GLU A 399 0.24 29.74 -4.76
CA GLU A 399 -1.09 29.72 -5.37
C GLU A 399 -1.09 29.07 -6.76
N GLU A 400 -0.03 29.26 -7.55
CA GLU A 400 0.19 28.57 -8.81
C GLU A 400 0.31 27.05 -8.60
N MET A 401 1.12 26.59 -7.65
CA MET A 401 1.21 25.16 -7.30
C MET A 401 -0.15 24.59 -6.92
N ASN A 402 -0.91 25.29 -6.07
CA ASN A 402 -2.25 24.89 -5.68
C ASN A 402 -3.21 24.84 -6.89
N ALA A 403 -3.11 25.78 -7.82
CA ALA A 403 -3.91 25.79 -9.05
C ALA A 403 -3.58 24.59 -9.96
N ARG A 404 -2.30 24.27 -10.12
CA ARG A 404 -1.85 23.12 -10.89
C ARG A 404 -2.34 21.80 -10.30
N PHE A 405 -2.19 21.59 -8.99
CA PHE A 405 -2.74 20.40 -8.33
C PHE A 405 -4.26 20.26 -8.53
N ARG A 406 -5.03 21.36 -8.42
CA ARG A 406 -6.49 21.34 -8.67
C ARG A 406 -6.86 20.98 -10.11
N ALA A 407 -5.97 21.28 -11.06
CA ALA A 407 -6.16 21.02 -12.49
C ALA A 407 -5.67 19.63 -12.93
N VAL A 408 -5.08 18.85 -12.02
CA VAL A 408 -4.75 17.43 -12.28
C VAL A 408 -6.06 16.64 -12.47
N PRO A 409 -6.21 15.90 -13.59
CA PRO A 409 -7.39 15.09 -13.81
C PRO A 409 -7.46 13.89 -12.86
N THR A 410 -8.68 13.44 -12.56
CA THR A 410 -8.89 12.18 -11.84
C THR A 410 -8.66 10.98 -12.76
N PHE A 411 -8.26 9.85 -12.20
CA PHE A 411 -8.03 8.62 -12.96
C PHE A 411 -8.53 7.38 -12.21
N GLY A 412 -9.10 6.43 -12.96
CA GLY A 412 -9.71 5.23 -12.40
C GLY A 412 -10.94 5.55 -11.53
N THR A 413 -11.39 4.55 -10.77
CA THR A 413 -12.41 4.71 -9.71
C THR A 413 -11.83 5.47 -8.51
N ASP A 414 -10.62 5.09 -8.11
CA ASP A 414 -10.00 5.50 -6.86
C ASP A 414 -8.47 5.63 -6.94
N THR A 415 -7.88 5.50 -8.13
CA THR A 415 -6.42 5.53 -8.36
C THR A 415 -5.84 6.93 -8.19
N ILE A 416 -6.36 7.94 -8.92
CA ILE A 416 -6.02 9.35 -8.70
C ILE A 416 -7.31 10.10 -8.42
N ARG A 417 -7.41 10.65 -7.21
CA ARG A 417 -8.58 11.41 -6.77
C ARG A 417 -8.38 12.89 -7.04
N GLN A 418 -9.46 13.64 -6.85
CA GLN A 418 -9.39 15.09 -6.97
C GLN A 418 -8.47 15.64 -5.89
N CYS A 419 -7.36 16.26 -6.30
CA CYS A 419 -6.38 16.84 -5.39
C CYS A 419 -7.03 17.86 -4.44
N PRO A 420 -6.52 18.00 -3.20
CA PRO A 420 -7.02 18.99 -2.25
C PRO A 420 -7.02 20.41 -2.81
N LYS A 421 -8.01 21.21 -2.42
CA LYS A 421 -8.14 22.61 -2.88
C LYS A 421 -6.91 23.47 -2.52
N ASN A 422 -6.26 23.19 -1.39
CA ASN A 422 -5.06 23.88 -0.95
C ASN A 422 -4.03 22.85 -0.45
N VAL A 423 -3.01 22.61 -1.27
CA VAL A 423 -1.93 21.68 -0.96
C VAL A 423 -0.90 22.29 0.00
N ALA A 424 -0.78 23.62 0.06
CA ALA A 424 0.14 24.27 1.00
C ALA A 424 -0.35 24.27 2.47
N GLU A 425 -1.67 24.26 2.69
CA GLU A 425 -2.24 24.31 4.05
C GLU A 425 -2.10 23.01 4.86
N GLY A 426 -1.89 21.87 4.19
CA GLY A 426 -1.67 20.57 4.85
C GLY A 426 -2.85 20.02 5.66
N LYS A 427 -4.03 20.64 5.62
CA LYS A 427 -5.21 20.20 6.40
C LYS A 427 -5.84 18.94 5.82
N HIS A 428 -6.24 18.03 6.71
CA HIS A 428 -7.11 16.88 6.44
C HIS A 428 -6.64 15.96 5.30
N ARG A 429 -5.38 15.50 5.36
CA ARG A 429 -4.89 14.50 4.39
C ARG A 429 -4.86 13.11 4.98
N ALA A 430 -5.51 12.19 4.29
CA ALA A 430 -5.26 10.78 4.47
C ALA A 430 -3.90 10.42 3.84
N ALA A 431 -3.29 9.33 4.28
CA ALA A 431 -2.00 8.91 3.76
C ALA A 431 -2.00 8.65 2.24
N ARG A 432 -3.08 8.10 1.72
CA ARG A 432 -3.31 7.94 0.27
C ARG A 432 -3.27 9.25 -0.53
N ASP A 433 -3.58 10.40 0.08
CA ASP A 433 -3.53 11.67 -0.63
C ASP A 433 -2.06 12.05 -0.89
N PHE A 434 -1.12 11.59 -0.06
CA PHE A 434 0.31 11.78 -0.31
C PHE A 434 0.81 10.93 -1.48
N GLU A 435 0.28 9.72 -1.68
CA GLU A 435 0.56 8.90 -2.87
C GLU A 435 0.13 9.63 -4.15
N ASP A 436 -1.14 10.06 -4.25
CA ASP A 436 -1.66 10.77 -5.43
C ASP A 436 -0.82 12.02 -5.75
N LEU A 437 -0.38 12.76 -4.71
CA LEU A 437 0.47 13.93 -4.87
C LEU A 437 1.85 13.56 -5.39
N LEU A 438 2.49 12.48 -4.92
CA LEU A 438 3.78 12.04 -5.45
C LEU A 438 3.68 11.68 -6.93
N GLN A 439 2.67 10.87 -7.27
CA GLN A 439 2.46 10.37 -8.64
C GLN A 439 2.21 11.49 -9.67
N THR A 440 1.81 12.68 -9.21
CA THR A 440 1.46 13.83 -10.07
C THR A 440 2.45 15.00 -9.96
N SER A 441 3.37 14.95 -8.99
CA SER A 441 4.26 16.08 -8.67
C SER A 441 5.24 16.43 -9.79
N HIS A 442 5.68 15.47 -10.60
CA HIS A 442 6.60 15.74 -11.72
C HIS A 442 6.05 16.77 -12.70
N ALA A 443 4.75 16.73 -13.02
CA ALA A 443 4.10 17.68 -13.93
C ALA A 443 3.73 18.99 -13.21
N VAL A 444 3.38 18.92 -11.92
CA VAL A 444 2.95 20.10 -11.15
C VAL A 444 4.12 21.05 -10.89
N PHE A 445 5.27 20.51 -10.47
CA PHE A 445 6.44 21.31 -10.11
C PHE A 445 7.34 21.69 -11.30
N GLU A 446 6.99 21.26 -12.53
CA GLU A 446 7.72 21.62 -13.75
C GLU A 446 7.84 23.15 -13.88
N ASP A 447 9.06 23.65 -14.08
CA ASP A 447 9.40 25.07 -14.22
C ASP A 447 8.96 26.00 -13.06
N MET A 448 8.77 25.48 -11.84
CA MET A 448 8.37 26.29 -10.68
C MET A 448 9.53 26.97 -9.93
N PHE A 449 10.77 26.53 -10.12
CA PHE A 449 11.94 26.95 -9.33
C PHE A 449 13.01 27.66 -10.16
N GLY A 450 12.62 28.21 -11.31
CA GLY A 450 13.54 28.88 -12.24
C GLY A 450 14.47 27.92 -12.98
N PRO A 451 15.19 28.41 -14.00
CA PRO A 451 16.01 27.56 -14.88
C PRO A 451 17.20 26.90 -14.18
N GLU A 452 17.70 27.48 -13.07
CA GLU A 452 18.85 26.94 -12.34
C GLU A 452 18.53 25.65 -11.55
N HIS A 453 17.27 25.47 -11.13
CA HIS A 453 16.89 24.37 -10.24
C HIS A 453 15.78 23.45 -10.77
N SER A 454 14.94 23.93 -11.70
CA SER A 454 13.72 23.20 -12.11
C SER A 454 14.02 21.83 -12.71
N GLU A 455 15.10 21.70 -13.49
CA GLU A 455 15.50 20.40 -14.06
C GLU A 455 15.91 19.42 -12.96
N SER A 456 16.77 19.83 -12.03
CA SER A 456 17.23 18.95 -10.94
C SER A 456 16.10 18.55 -9.97
N ILE A 457 15.14 19.45 -9.72
CA ILE A 457 13.96 19.14 -8.89
C ILE A 457 13.02 18.17 -9.64
N SER A 458 12.85 18.35 -10.95
CA SER A 458 12.05 17.44 -11.78
C SER A 458 12.67 16.03 -11.82
N GLU A 459 14.00 15.93 -11.96
CA GLU A 459 14.72 14.66 -11.86
C GLU A 459 14.51 13.98 -10.50
N LEU A 460 14.65 14.71 -9.39
CA LEU A 460 14.41 14.17 -8.06
C LEU A 460 12.98 13.63 -7.89
N LEU A 461 11.98 14.39 -8.33
CA LEU A 461 10.57 13.98 -8.24
C LEU A 461 10.27 12.78 -9.13
N TYR A 462 10.89 12.68 -10.31
CA TYR A 462 10.79 11.52 -11.17
C TYR A 462 11.37 10.27 -10.50
N VAL A 463 12.60 10.36 -9.98
CA VAL A 463 13.28 9.23 -9.31
C VAL A 463 12.52 8.82 -8.04
N ALA A 464 11.97 9.77 -7.28
CA ALA A 464 11.14 9.47 -6.11
C ALA A 464 9.85 8.72 -6.50
N ALA A 465 9.18 9.13 -7.59
CA ALA A 465 7.98 8.44 -8.09
C ALA A 465 8.31 7.05 -8.65
N GLU A 466 9.44 6.89 -9.34
CA GLU A 466 9.94 5.61 -9.83
C GLU A 466 10.26 4.64 -8.68
N TRP A 467 11.02 5.11 -7.68
CA TRP A 467 11.34 4.33 -6.49
C TRP A 467 10.07 3.86 -5.77
N HIS A 468 9.12 4.77 -5.55
CA HIS A 468 7.84 4.46 -4.91
C HIS A 468 7.05 3.42 -5.70
N CYS A 469 6.95 3.56 -7.03
CA CYS A 469 6.25 2.58 -7.88
C CYS A 469 6.87 1.19 -7.79
N LEU A 470 8.20 1.09 -7.88
CA LEU A 470 8.93 -0.18 -7.76
C LEU A 470 8.74 -0.82 -6.38
N ALA A 471 8.92 -0.06 -5.30
CA ALA A 471 8.76 -0.55 -3.93
C ALA A 471 7.34 -1.05 -3.60
N LYS A 472 6.34 -0.62 -4.40
CA LYS A 472 4.93 -0.94 -4.22
C LYS A 472 4.41 -2.05 -5.13
N LEU A 473 5.24 -2.57 -6.04
CA LEU A 473 4.87 -3.71 -6.88
C LEU A 473 4.40 -4.88 -6.00
N ARG A 474 3.35 -5.57 -6.47
CA ARG A 474 2.78 -6.77 -5.84
C ARG A 474 3.38 -8.05 -6.40
N MET A 475 4.30 -7.93 -7.35
CA MET A 475 5.01 -9.06 -7.92
C MET A 475 6.33 -8.51 -8.45
N HIS A 476 7.42 -9.07 -7.92
CA HIS A 476 8.75 -8.75 -8.37
C HIS A 476 9.34 -9.92 -9.17
N THR A 477 10.27 -9.58 -10.05
CA THR A 477 11.18 -10.50 -10.73
C THR A 477 12.61 -10.12 -10.32
N ASP A 478 13.59 -10.97 -10.61
CA ASP A 478 15.00 -10.60 -10.39
C ASP A 478 15.36 -9.24 -11.03
N SER A 479 14.89 -8.99 -12.26
CA SER A 479 15.11 -7.71 -12.95
C SER A 479 14.44 -6.52 -12.26
N THR A 480 13.19 -6.63 -11.78
CA THR A 480 12.55 -5.49 -11.10
C THR A 480 13.13 -5.22 -9.71
N LEU A 481 13.74 -6.23 -9.06
CA LEU A 481 14.51 -6.01 -7.83
C LEU A 481 15.84 -5.31 -8.12
N GLN A 482 16.53 -5.67 -9.20
CA GLN A 482 17.74 -4.96 -9.64
C GLN A 482 17.46 -3.49 -9.96
N ASP A 483 16.33 -3.21 -10.64
CA ASP A 483 15.89 -1.83 -10.87
C ASP A 483 15.68 -1.10 -9.54
N LEU A 484 15.02 -1.73 -8.56
CA LEU A 484 14.79 -1.11 -7.25
C LEU A 484 16.11 -0.84 -6.51
N VAL A 485 17.11 -1.72 -6.61
CA VAL A 485 18.47 -1.46 -6.08
C VAL A 485 19.07 -0.23 -6.76
N ALA A 486 19.07 -0.17 -8.09
CA ALA A 486 19.68 0.93 -8.84
C ALA A 486 18.99 2.27 -8.56
N VAL A 487 17.66 2.28 -8.56
CA VAL A 487 16.87 3.49 -8.25
C VAL A 487 17.05 3.91 -6.79
N THR A 488 17.28 2.99 -5.85
CA THR A 488 17.60 3.32 -4.45
C THR A 488 18.92 4.11 -4.35
N VAL A 489 19.95 3.67 -5.09
CA VAL A 489 21.24 4.39 -5.18
C VAL A 489 21.03 5.79 -5.77
N GLU A 490 20.29 5.88 -6.88
CA GLU A 490 20.03 7.13 -7.56
C GLU A 490 19.20 8.11 -6.71
N LEU A 491 18.18 7.62 -6.00
CA LEU A 491 17.39 8.43 -5.08
C LEU A 491 18.27 9.02 -3.97
N GLY A 492 19.18 8.22 -3.40
CA GLY A 492 20.17 8.70 -2.43
C GLY A 492 21.06 9.81 -3.00
N ASN A 493 21.52 9.69 -4.24
CA ASN A 493 22.32 10.72 -4.91
C ASN A 493 21.53 12.02 -5.14
N GLN A 494 20.30 11.92 -5.63
CA GLN A 494 19.44 13.07 -5.88
C GLN A 494 19.05 13.80 -4.58
N LEU A 495 18.74 13.05 -3.51
CA LEU A 495 18.42 13.64 -2.21
C LEU A 495 19.61 14.37 -1.58
N ARG A 496 20.83 13.81 -1.68
CA ARG A 496 22.06 14.51 -1.26
C ARG A 496 22.32 15.77 -2.08
N LYS A 497 22.24 15.67 -3.41
CA LYS A 497 22.38 16.82 -4.32
C LYS A 497 21.38 17.92 -3.96
N PHE A 498 20.13 17.56 -3.70
CA PHE A 498 19.08 18.49 -3.29
C PHE A 498 19.40 19.16 -1.96
N ALA A 499 19.75 18.37 -0.92
CA ALA A 499 20.05 18.88 0.41
C ALA A 499 21.28 19.78 0.45
N GLU A 500 22.33 19.47 -0.32
CA GLU A 500 23.61 20.15 -0.26
C GLU A 500 23.74 21.32 -1.25
N LYS A 501 23.07 21.25 -2.41
CA LYS A 501 23.29 22.19 -3.52
C LYS A 501 22.06 22.97 -3.99
N ILE A 502 20.85 22.55 -3.60
CA ILE A 502 19.61 23.19 -4.10
C ILE A 502 18.85 23.85 -2.96
N ALA A 503 18.48 23.08 -1.94
CA ALA A 503 17.75 23.58 -0.78
C ALA A 503 18.41 24.80 -0.10
N PRO A 504 19.76 24.89 0.04
CA PRO A 504 20.41 26.04 0.66
C PRO A 504 20.25 27.37 -0.10
N ASP A 505 19.94 27.35 -1.39
CA ASP A 505 19.77 28.57 -2.21
C ASP A 505 18.42 29.28 -1.91
N PHE A 506 17.54 28.64 -1.13
CA PHE A 506 16.24 29.17 -0.76
C PHE A 506 16.21 29.53 0.74
N VAL A 507 15.71 30.73 1.07
CA VAL A 507 15.56 31.16 2.47
C VAL A 507 14.27 30.59 3.05
N THR A 508 14.31 29.33 3.47
CA THR A 508 13.14 28.58 3.94
C THR A 508 12.81 28.84 5.42
N LYS A 509 11.53 29.06 5.69
CA LYS A 509 10.97 29.23 7.04
C LYS A 509 9.74 28.34 7.21
N GLU A 510 9.25 28.22 8.44
CA GLU A 510 7.93 27.64 8.72
C GLU A 510 6.88 28.23 7.78
N THR A 511 5.97 27.40 7.28
CA THR A 511 4.80 27.88 6.55
C THR A 511 3.87 28.65 7.51
N PRO A 512 2.94 29.48 6.99
CA PRO A 512 1.93 30.13 7.83
C PRO A 512 1.11 29.12 8.66
N ALA A 513 0.81 27.95 8.09
CA ALA A 513 0.09 26.87 8.78
C ALA A 513 0.92 26.25 9.92
N GLU A 514 2.22 26.00 9.69
CA GLU A 514 3.15 25.48 10.70
C GLU A 514 3.32 26.46 11.86
N ALA A 515 3.57 27.74 11.56
CA ALA A 515 3.70 28.79 12.57
C ALA A 515 2.42 28.94 13.41
N ALA A 516 1.25 28.86 12.77
CA ALA A 516 -0.04 28.89 13.46
C ALA A 516 -0.26 27.63 14.33
N ALA A 517 0.13 26.45 13.84
CA ALA A 517 0.04 25.20 14.60
C ALA A 517 0.97 25.23 15.82
N ARG A 518 2.20 25.74 15.67
CA ARG A 518 3.14 25.98 16.78
C ARG A 518 2.56 26.96 17.79
N ALA A 519 2.01 28.08 17.34
CA ALA A 519 1.37 29.06 18.23
C ALA A 519 0.19 28.46 19.02
N ARG A 520 -0.66 27.64 18.38
CA ARG A 520 -1.74 26.89 19.06
C ARG A 520 -1.19 25.90 20.10
N ARG A 521 -0.13 25.15 19.77
CA ARG A 521 0.52 24.20 20.69
C ARG A 521 1.11 24.90 21.91
N HIS A 522 1.79 26.03 21.72
CA HIS A 522 2.29 26.86 22.83
C HIS A 522 1.15 27.41 23.69
N ALA A 523 0.07 27.91 23.08
CA ALA A 523 -1.09 28.40 23.84
C ALA A 523 -1.78 27.29 24.64
N ALA A 524 -1.82 26.05 24.13
CA ALA A 524 -2.38 24.89 24.83
C ALA A 524 -1.53 24.45 26.04
N THR A 525 -0.20 24.51 25.92
CA THR A 525 0.74 24.21 27.02
C THR A 525 0.82 25.31 28.08
N GLN A 526 0.41 26.54 27.75
CA GLN A 526 0.45 27.69 28.66
C GLN A 526 -0.81 27.88 29.52
N LYS A 527 -1.91 27.16 29.28
CA LYS A 527 -3.07 27.16 30.19
C LYS A 527 -2.73 26.69 31.63
N THR A 528 -1.52 26.19 31.84
CA THR A 528 -0.99 25.68 33.11
C THR A 528 0.12 26.54 33.75
N SER A 529 0.48 27.71 33.20
CA SER A 529 1.55 28.58 33.74
C SER A 529 1.15 30.05 33.86
N THR A 530 1.47 30.71 34.99
CA THR A 530 1.04 32.07 35.36
C THR A 530 1.98 33.23 34.97
N GLU A 531 3.06 32.99 34.23
CA GLU A 531 3.99 34.06 33.85
C GLU A 531 3.66 34.69 32.49
N PRO A 532 3.73 36.03 32.35
CA PRO A 532 3.66 36.68 31.04
C PRO A 532 5.04 36.61 30.36
N ILE A 533 5.09 36.52 29.01
CA ILE A 533 5.99 37.29 28.12
C ILE A 533 5.99 36.78 26.66
N SER A 534 6.09 37.76 25.73
CA SER A 534 6.58 37.77 24.34
C SER A 534 6.31 36.54 23.44
N THR A 535 5.15 36.53 22.80
CA THR A 535 4.94 35.76 21.56
C THR A 535 5.61 36.48 20.39
N SER A 536 6.83 36.12 20.03
CA SER A 536 7.34 36.52 18.71
C SER A 536 6.50 35.82 17.64
N SER A 537 5.80 36.59 16.81
CA SER A 537 5.02 36.09 15.67
C SER A 537 5.90 35.65 14.48
N ALA A 538 7.23 35.65 14.65
CA ALA A 538 8.18 35.34 13.60
C ALA A 538 8.16 33.83 13.26
N ARG A 539 8.15 33.54 11.96
CA ARG A 539 8.30 32.19 11.40
C ARG A 539 9.76 31.74 11.57
N LYS A 540 9.98 30.53 12.13
CA LYS A 540 11.33 29.99 12.36
C LYS A 540 11.97 29.53 11.06
N ALA A 541 13.30 29.59 10.95
CA ALA A 541 14.03 29.01 9.83
C ALA A 541 13.88 27.47 9.83
N LYS A 542 13.85 26.85 8.65
CA LYS A 542 13.70 25.39 8.51
C LYS A 542 14.62 24.87 7.42
N MET A 543 15.63 24.08 7.80
CA MET A 543 16.56 23.43 6.86
C MET A 543 16.06 22.05 6.45
N TYR A 544 16.53 21.54 5.31
CA TYR A 544 16.33 20.16 4.90
C TYR A 544 17.51 19.31 5.36
N HIS A 545 17.26 18.33 6.24
CA HIS A 545 18.26 17.34 6.67
C HIS A 545 17.91 15.95 6.17
N LEU A 546 18.90 15.06 6.13
CA LEU A 546 18.72 13.66 5.71
C LEU A 546 18.86 12.66 6.86
N ASN A 547 19.20 13.11 8.07
CA ASN A 547 19.55 12.24 9.19
C ASN A 547 18.34 11.69 9.97
N ARG A 548 17.42 11.04 9.26
CA ARG A 548 16.17 10.46 9.80
C ARG A 548 16.13 8.95 9.60
N TYR A 549 15.61 8.21 10.59
CA TYR A 549 15.46 6.74 10.46
C TYR A 549 14.68 6.35 9.20
N LYS A 550 13.60 7.06 8.89
CA LYS A 550 12.71 6.76 7.76
C LYS A 550 13.49 6.69 6.44
N LEU A 551 14.36 7.67 6.15
CA LEU A 551 15.26 7.61 5.00
C LEU A 551 16.15 6.37 5.00
N HIS A 552 16.72 6.00 6.14
CA HIS A 552 17.54 4.78 6.22
C HIS A 552 16.70 3.52 5.94
N ALA A 553 15.44 3.46 6.34
CA ALA A 553 14.61 2.27 6.11
C ALA A 553 14.36 1.97 4.60
N LEU A 554 14.39 2.98 3.72
CA LEU A 554 14.20 2.80 2.28
C LEU A 554 15.22 1.83 1.66
N GLY A 555 16.41 1.70 2.23
CA GLY A 555 17.44 0.79 1.72
C GLY A 555 17.20 -0.69 2.06
N ASP A 556 16.25 -1.00 2.95
CA ASP A 556 15.97 -2.39 3.36
C ASP A 556 14.87 -3.06 2.52
N TYR A 557 14.24 -2.34 1.57
CA TYR A 557 13.05 -2.84 0.85
C TYR A 557 13.33 -4.08 0.01
N VAL A 558 14.44 -4.10 -0.74
CA VAL A 558 14.79 -5.22 -1.62
C VAL A 558 15.01 -6.49 -0.80
N ASP A 559 15.80 -6.39 0.27
CA ASP A 559 16.07 -7.51 1.18
C ASP A 559 14.76 -8.02 1.82
N MET A 560 13.90 -7.12 2.29
CA MET A 560 12.60 -7.51 2.85
C MET A 560 11.68 -8.16 1.84
N ILE A 561 11.68 -7.72 0.58
CA ILE A 561 10.86 -8.34 -0.46
C ILE A 561 11.34 -9.76 -0.76
N CYS A 562 12.65 -9.98 -0.81
CA CYS A 562 13.22 -11.31 -0.98
C CYS A 562 12.88 -12.23 0.20
N GLU A 563 13.00 -11.71 1.42
CA GLU A 563 12.80 -12.48 2.65
C GLU A 563 11.34 -12.77 2.96
N PHE A 564 10.41 -11.85 2.67
CA PHE A 564 9.03 -11.95 3.16
C PHE A 564 7.94 -11.82 2.08
N GLY A 565 8.31 -11.60 0.82
CA GLY A 565 7.37 -11.30 -0.26
C GLY A 565 7.09 -9.79 -0.37
N THR A 566 6.17 -9.37 -1.23
CA THR A 566 5.98 -7.94 -1.52
C THR A 566 5.36 -7.15 -0.36
N THR A 567 5.63 -5.83 -0.33
CA THR A 567 5.28 -4.94 0.78
C THR A 567 3.78 -4.87 1.09
N ASP A 568 2.90 -5.06 0.10
CA ASP A 568 1.44 -5.11 0.30
C ASP A 568 0.96 -6.32 1.12
N SER A 569 1.86 -7.25 1.45
CA SER A 569 1.59 -8.37 2.35
C SER A 569 1.79 -8.01 3.84
N TYR A 570 2.57 -6.99 4.16
CA TYR A 570 2.93 -6.65 5.55
C TYR A 570 2.92 -5.14 5.85
N ASN A 571 2.49 -4.28 4.92
CA ASN A 571 2.31 -2.85 5.17
C ASN A 571 1.30 -2.59 6.30
N THR A 572 1.53 -1.55 7.10
CA THR A 572 0.63 -1.11 8.18
C THR A 572 -0.74 -0.64 7.70
N GLN A 573 -0.92 -0.32 6.41
CA GLN A 573 -2.24 -0.07 5.80
C GLN A 573 -3.26 -1.21 6.10
N ILE A 574 -2.79 -2.45 6.24
CA ILE A 574 -3.63 -3.61 6.62
C ILE A 574 -4.17 -3.46 8.05
N GLY A 575 -3.31 -3.04 8.99
CA GLY A 575 -3.69 -2.76 10.38
C GLY A 575 -4.63 -1.56 10.48
N GLU A 576 -4.33 -0.48 9.75
CA GLU A 576 -5.15 0.73 9.72
C GLU A 576 -6.57 0.46 9.19
N ALA A 577 -6.69 -0.38 8.16
CA ALA A 577 -7.99 -0.82 7.66
C ALA A 577 -8.82 -1.54 8.74
N ARG A 578 -8.19 -2.31 9.65
CA ARG A 578 -8.90 -2.93 10.79
C ARG A 578 -9.31 -1.91 11.86
N HIS A 579 -8.59 -0.81 12.04
CA HIS A 579 -9.00 0.25 12.97
C HIS A 579 -10.40 0.79 12.65
N ARG A 580 -10.80 0.81 11.37
CA ARG A 580 -12.15 1.21 10.95
C ARG A 580 -13.23 0.32 11.57
N LEU A 581 -13.01 -1.00 11.57
CA LEU A 581 -13.90 -1.97 12.20
C LEU A 581 -13.97 -1.75 13.72
N LYS A 582 -12.84 -1.44 14.38
CA LYS A 582 -12.80 -1.14 15.83
C LYS A 582 -13.52 0.15 16.18
N LYS A 583 -13.33 1.22 15.41
CA LYS A 583 -14.07 2.48 15.56
C LYS A 583 -15.57 2.24 15.37
N GLN A 584 -15.98 1.46 14.37
CA GLN A 584 -17.39 1.13 14.14
C GLN A 584 -17.98 0.28 15.28
N ALA A 585 -17.24 -0.71 15.78
CA ALA A 585 -17.65 -1.51 16.93
C ALA A 585 -17.77 -0.64 18.18
N TYR A 586 -16.78 0.23 18.44
CA TYR A 586 -16.78 1.18 19.54
C TYR A 586 -18.02 2.09 19.51
N ARG A 587 -18.42 2.62 18.34
CA ARG A 587 -19.66 3.41 18.17
C ARG A 587 -20.91 2.69 18.69
N LYS A 588 -20.92 1.35 18.69
CA LYS A 588 -22.02 0.49 19.15
C LYS A 588 -21.87 0.00 20.61
N THR A 589 -20.89 0.49 21.36
CA THR A 589 -20.70 0.18 22.80
C THR A 589 -21.33 1.24 23.70
N ASN A 590 -21.50 0.93 24.98
CA ASN A 590 -21.93 1.90 25.99
C ASN A 590 -20.81 2.87 26.46
N LYS A 591 -19.60 2.78 25.86
CA LYS A 591 -18.42 3.61 26.15
C LYS A 591 -17.77 3.42 27.52
N ARG A 592 -18.20 2.42 28.31
CA ARG A 592 -17.60 2.02 29.59
C ARG A 592 -17.03 0.61 29.45
N ASP A 593 -15.78 0.39 29.86
CA ASP A 593 -15.10 -0.90 29.68
C ASP A 593 -15.33 -1.46 28.27
N PHE A 594 -15.13 -0.59 27.27
CA PHE A 594 -15.60 -0.80 25.90
C PHE A 594 -14.81 -1.92 25.20
N GLU A 595 -13.62 -2.24 25.68
CA GLU A 595 -12.72 -3.29 25.20
C GLU A 595 -13.43 -4.65 25.21
N LEU A 596 -14.06 -5.02 26.33
CA LEU A 596 -14.81 -6.28 26.46
C LEU A 596 -16.03 -6.33 25.51
N GLN A 597 -16.68 -5.19 25.29
CA GLN A 597 -17.81 -5.11 24.36
C GLN A 597 -17.36 -5.24 22.91
N ILE A 598 -16.21 -4.66 22.55
CA ILE A 598 -15.60 -4.83 21.22
C ILE A 598 -15.21 -6.30 21.03
N ILE A 599 -14.54 -6.93 22.00
CA ILE A 599 -14.18 -8.36 21.98
C ILE A 599 -15.42 -9.22 21.74
N LYS A 600 -16.47 -9.04 22.54
CA LYS A 600 -17.70 -9.82 22.41
C LYS A 600 -18.34 -9.69 21.03
N ARG A 601 -18.36 -8.47 20.46
CA ARG A 601 -18.90 -8.24 19.11
C ARG A 601 -18.01 -8.87 18.03
N GLY A 602 -16.70 -8.76 18.15
CA GLY A 602 -15.73 -9.39 17.25
C GLY A 602 -15.89 -10.90 17.21
N ASN A 603 -15.93 -11.55 18.38
CA ASN A 603 -16.17 -12.99 18.51
C ASN A 603 -17.45 -13.45 17.80
N ILE A 604 -18.57 -12.73 18.00
CA ILE A 604 -19.84 -13.04 17.31
C ILE A 604 -19.68 -12.92 15.79
N GLN A 605 -19.00 -11.87 15.31
CA GLN A 605 -18.79 -11.62 13.89
C GLN A 605 -17.90 -12.70 13.25
N GLU A 606 -16.76 -13.02 13.85
CA GLU A 606 -15.85 -14.11 13.43
C GLU A 606 -16.61 -15.43 13.27
N SER A 607 -17.45 -15.74 14.26
CA SER A 607 -18.21 -16.99 14.32
C SER A 607 -19.30 -17.07 13.26
N LEU A 608 -20.02 -15.95 13.03
CA LEU A 608 -21.00 -15.86 11.96
C LEU A 608 -20.36 -16.03 10.58
N LEU A 609 -19.16 -15.49 10.36
CA LEU A 609 -18.44 -15.65 9.10
C LEU A 609 -18.06 -17.11 8.82
N ILE A 610 -17.53 -17.82 9.83
CA ILE A 610 -17.22 -19.25 9.70
C ILE A 610 -18.49 -20.05 9.37
N ILE A 611 -19.59 -19.77 10.07
CA ILE A 611 -20.89 -20.43 9.82
C ILE A 611 -21.37 -20.12 8.39
N GLU A 612 -21.31 -18.86 7.96
CA GLU A 612 -21.73 -18.45 6.62
C GLU A 612 -20.92 -19.17 5.53
N GLN A 613 -19.60 -19.28 5.70
CA GLN A 613 -18.74 -20.00 4.78
C GLN A 613 -19.07 -21.50 4.73
N ARG A 614 -19.28 -22.15 5.88
CA ARG A 614 -19.72 -23.55 5.95
C ARG A 614 -21.05 -23.75 5.24
N VAL A 615 -22.01 -22.85 5.43
CA VAL A 615 -23.31 -22.89 4.75
C VAL A 615 -23.14 -22.71 3.23
N LYS A 616 -22.25 -21.81 2.78
CA LYS A 616 -21.93 -21.64 1.35
C LYS A 616 -21.36 -22.92 0.75
N GLU A 617 -20.41 -23.58 1.41
CA GLU A 617 -19.84 -24.84 0.94
C GLU A 617 -20.85 -25.99 0.94
N TRP A 618 -21.66 -26.09 2.00
CA TRP A 618 -22.74 -27.06 2.09
C TRP A 618 -23.73 -26.87 0.94
N LYS A 619 -24.16 -25.64 0.64
CA LYS A 619 -25.01 -25.34 -0.52
C LYS A 619 -24.37 -25.76 -1.85
N LYS A 620 -23.07 -25.55 -2.05
CA LYS A 620 -22.35 -26.00 -3.27
C LYS A 620 -22.39 -27.53 -3.43
N LYS A 621 -22.20 -28.28 -2.34
CA LYS A 621 -22.28 -29.75 -2.33
C LYS A 621 -23.70 -30.27 -2.63
N PHE A 622 -24.75 -29.55 -2.22
CA PHE A 622 -26.14 -29.94 -2.49
C PHE A 622 -26.67 -29.50 -3.87
N SER A 623 -26.15 -28.40 -4.44
CA SER A 623 -26.52 -27.94 -5.79
C SER A 623 -26.08 -28.92 -6.87
N THR A 624 -24.93 -29.58 -6.70
CA THR A 624 -24.37 -30.58 -7.64
C THR A 624 -25.10 -31.92 -7.65
N HIS A 625 -26.11 -32.13 -6.79
CA HIS A 625 -26.92 -33.36 -6.72
C HIS A 625 -28.37 -33.18 -7.18
N ARG A 626 -28.75 -32.02 -7.72
CA ARG A 626 -29.99 -31.89 -8.49
C ARG A 626 -29.71 -32.22 -9.95
N THR A 627 -29.95 -33.46 -10.35
CA THR A 627 -30.24 -33.76 -11.76
C THR A 627 -31.44 -32.91 -12.19
N PRO A 628 -31.37 -32.16 -13.30
CA PRO A 628 -32.53 -31.43 -13.80
C PRO A 628 -33.58 -32.44 -14.25
N SER A 629 -34.57 -32.70 -13.40
CA SER A 629 -35.75 -33.49 -13.75
C SER A 629 -36.71 -32.60 -14.53
N SER A 630 -36.31 -32.16 -15.73
CA SER A 630 -37.11 -31.68 -16.87
C SER A 630 -36.22 -30.83 -17.80
N PRO A 631 -36.37 -30.93 -19.13
CA PRO A 631 -35.81 -29.94 -20.03
C PRO A 631 -36.46 -28.58 -19.71
N PRO A 632 -35.70 -27.47 -19.61
CA PRO A 632 -36.30 -26.16 -19.48
C PRO A 632 -37.08 -25.86 -20.77
N THR A 633 -38.38 -25.57 -20.63
CA THR A 633 -39.16 -24.99 -21.71
C THR A 633 -38.57 -23.62 -22.05
N VAL A 634 -38.29 -23.42 -23.33
CA VAL A 634 -37.62 -22.26 -23.95
C VAL A 634 -38.23 -20.90 -23.54
N ASP A 635 -39.46 -20.89 -23.03
CA ASP A 635 -40.18 -19.68 -22.64
C ASP A 635 -39.97 -19.23 -21.18
N ALA A 636 -39.37 -20.06 -20.33
CA ALA A 636 -39.12 -19.71 -18.92
C ALA A 636 -37.78 -18.97 -18.68
N GLU A 637 -36.77 -19.23 -19.53
CA GLU A 637 -35.47 -18.53 -19.48
C GLU A 637 -35.56 -17.07 -19.96
N ALA A 638 -36.59 -16.72 -20.74
CA ALA A 638 -36.76 -15.37 -21.25
C ALA A 638 -37.30 -14.37 -20.20
N LYS A 639 -37.98 -14.84 -19.14
CA LYS A 639 -38.64 -13.95 -18.16
C LYS A 639 -37.94 -13.82 -16.81
N SER A 640 -37.07 -14.76 -16.42
CA SER A 640 -36.27 -14.62 -15.19
C SER A 640 -34.95 -13.87 -15.40
N ASN A 641 -34.51 -13.68 -16.65
CA ASN A 641 -33.27 -12.96 -16.97
C ASN A 641 -33.43 -11.43 -17.11
N GLU A 642 -34.64 -10.89 -16.97
CA GLU A 642 -34.88 -9.44 -17.07
C GLU A 642 -34.73 -8.68 -15.74
N GLN A 643 -34.67 -9.38 -14.59
CA GLN A 643 -34.61 -8.74 -13.27
C GLN A 643 -33.33 -9.03 -12.45
N ASN A 644 -32.41 -9.85 -12.96
CA ASN A 644 -31.11 -10.14 -12.33
C ASN A 644 -29.96 -10.02 -13.33
N SER A 645 -29.86 -8.90 -14.05
CA SER A 645 -28.64 -8.57 -14.80
C SER A 645 -27.56 -8.02 -13.86
N GLU A 646 -27.18 -8.78 -12.83
CA GLU A 646 -25.76 -8.80 -12.47
C GLU A 646 -25.07 -9.45 -13.67
N LEU A 647 -24.43 -8.62 -14.49
CA LEU A 647 -23.66 -9.04 -15.65
C LEU A 647 -22.73 -10.18 -15.23
N GLU A 648 -23.03 -11.42 -15.61
CA GLU A 648 -22.01 -12.46 -15.65
C GLU A 648 -20.88 -11.91 -16.53
N ILE A 649 -19.74 -11.61 -15.90
CA ILE A 649 -18.58 -11.09 -16.57
C ILE A 649 -18.05 -12.24 -17.42
N ASP A 650 -18.24 -12.14 -18.72
CA ASP A 650 -17.56 -12.99 -19.68
C ASP A 650 -16.08 -12.57 -19.72
N ASP A 651 -15.29 -13.14 -18.81
CA ASP A 651 -13.87 -12.82 -18.62
C ASP A 651 -13.01 -13.05 -19.88
N SER A 652 -13.55 -13.74 -20.90
CA SER A 652 -12.89 -13.93 -22.19
C SER A 652 -12.89 -12.68 -23.08
N LYS A 653 -13.76 -11.70 -22.83
CA LYS A 653 -13.89 -10.51 -23.66
C LYS A 653 -12.89 -9.42 -23.27
N ARG A 654 -12.28 -8.78 -24.29
CA ARG A 654 -11.41 -7.60 -24.13
C ARG A 654 -12.20 -6.36 -23.68
N TYR A 655 -13.47 -6.26 -24.04
CA TYR A 655 -14.32 -5.15 -23.64
C TYR A 655 -15.79 -5.55 -23.54
N THR A 656 -16.56 -4.76 -22.80
CA THR A 656 -18.01 -4.87 -22.70
C THR A 656 -18.66 -3.54 -23.06
N LEU A 657 -19.59 -3.58 -24.01
CA LEU A 657 -20.44 -2.46 -24.41
C LEU A 657 -21.91 -2.86 -24.26
N ALA A 658 -22.76 -1.90 -23.86
CA ALA A 658 -24.18 -2.18 -23.65
C ALA A 658 -24.85 -2.71 -24.93
N ARG A 659 -25.80 -3.66 -24.76
CA ARG A 659 -26.57 -4.17 -25.90
C ARG A 659 -27.47 -3.09 -26.48
N ASN A 660 -28.18 -2.39 -25.61
CA ASN A 660 -29.06 -1.27 -25.96
C ASN A 660 -28.27 0.04 -25.95
N PRO A 661 -28.49 0.93 -26.95
CA PRO A 661 -27.84 2.23 -26.97
C PRO A 661 -28.52 3.26 -26.08
N ASP A 662 -27.75 4.28 -25.68
CA ASP A 662 -28.26 5.46 -25.00
C ASP A 662 -29.09 6.36 -25.94
N ALA A 663 -28.68 6.47 -27.21
CA ALA A 663 -29.44 7.16 -28.25
C ALA A 663 -29.17 6.56 -29.64
N SER A 664 -30.00 6.89 -30.61
CA SER A 664 -29.79 6.51 -32.02
C SER A 664 -30.04 7.71 -32.90
N ILE A 665 -29.08 8.02 -33.77
CA ILE A 665 -29.08 9.27 -34.56
C ILE A 665 -28.84 8.90 -36.02
N SER A 666 -29.56 9.54 -36.93
CA SER A 666 -29.33 9.40 -38.36
C SER A 666 -27.97 10.00 -38.74
N ILE A 667 -27.17 9.27 -39.51
CA ILE A 667 -25.84 9.73 -39.97
C ILE A 667 -26.00 10.99 -40.83
N GLY A 668 -26.99 11.02 -41.73
CA GLY A 668 -27.31 12.19 -42.54
C GLY A 668 -27.65 13.43 -41.70
N THR A 669 -28.36 13.26 -40.58
CA THR A 669 -28.70 14.38 -39.68
C THR A 669 -27.49 14.95 -38.96
N ILE A 670 -26.52 14.11 -38.58
CA ILE A 670 -25.25 14.58 -37.99
C ILE A 670 -24.50 15.43 -39.01
N GLN A 671 -24.41 14.96 -40.26
CA GLN A 671 -23.71 15.67 -41.33
C GLN A 671 -24.36 17.02 -41.64
N GLU A 672 -25.69 17.07 -41.78
CA GLU A 672 -26.40 18.31 -42.12
C GLU A 672 -26.25 19.39 -41.04
N LYS A 673 -26.27 18.98 -39.77
CA LYS A 673 -26.27 19.92 -38.65
C LYS A 673 -24.87 20.42 -38.28
N TYR A 674 -23.84 19.63 -38.52
CA TYR A 674 -22.48 19.90 -38.06
C TYR A 674 -21.46 19.93 -39.21
N SER A 675 -21.90 20.12 -40.47
CA SER A 675 -21.02 20.14 -41.66
C SER A 675 -19.89 21.15 -41.58
N GLU A 676 -20.14 22.29 -40.92
CA GLU A 676 -19.18 23.38 -40.80
C GLU A 676 -18.18 23.18 -39.65
N ASP A 677 -18.41 22.22 -38.75
CA ASP A 677 -17.48 21.95 -37.67
C ASP A 677 -16.22 21.25 -38.20
N PRO A 678 -15.00 21.74 -37.89
CA PRO A 678 -13.75 21.14 -38.36
C PRO A 678 -13.65 19.62 -38.09
N CYS A 679 -14.14 19.13 -36.94
CA CYS A 679 -14.05 17.70 -36.61
C CYS A 679 -14.94 16.81 -37.48
N MET A 680 -15.90 17.38 -38.22
CA MET A 680 -16.87 16.65 -39.03
C MET A 680 -16.48 16.54 -40.51
N ARG A 681 -15.48 17.29 -40.99
CA ARG A 681 -15.11 17.38 -42.42
C ARG A 681 -14.90 16.02 -43.09
N HIS A 682 -14.24 15.09 -42.41
CA HIS A 682 -13.90 13.76 -42.94
C HIS A 682 -14.64 12.61 -42.24
N PHE A 683 -15.57 12.91 -41.34
CA PHE A 683 -16.21 11.92 -40.46
C PHE A 683 -16.84 10.75 -41.23
N ASN A 684 -17.69 11.03 -42.22
CA ASN A 684 -18.38 9.98 -42.98
C ASN A 684 -17.43 9.13 -43.83
N VAL A 685 -16.43 9.77 -44.47
CA VAL A 685 -15.45 9.07 -45.32
C VAL A 685 -14.68 8.06 -44.48
N MET A 686 -14.17 8.49 -43.33
CA MET A 686 -13.41 7.64 -42.43
C MET A 686 -14.28 6.59 -41.74
N LEU A 687 -15.54 6.93 -41.39
CA LEU A 687 -16.47 5.99 -40.76
C LEU A 687 -16.81 4.83 -41.70
N PHE A 688 -17.13 5.14 -42.96
CA PHE A 688 -17.46 4.13 -43.95
C PHE A 688 -16.27 3.25 -44.30
N ASP A 689 -15.07 3.84 -44.41
CA ASP A 689 -13.83 3.10 -44.62
C ASP A 689 -13.53 2.14 -43.47
N TYR A 690 -13.63 2.62 -42.22
CA TYR A 690 -13.47 1.79 -41.02
C TYR A 690 -14.46 0.61 -41.01
N ILE A 691 -15.74 0.87 -41.29
CA ILE A 691 -16.78 -0.17 -41.31
C ILE A 691 -16.47 -1.21 -42.39
N LEU A 692 -16.07 -0.79 -43.60
CA LEU A 692 -15.70 -1.69 -44.68
C LEU A 692 -14.46 -2.52 -44.34
N CYS A 693 -13.44 -1.92 -43.73
CA CYS A 693 -12.25 -2.63 -43.23
C CYS A 693 -12.64 -3.75 -42.25
N ASN A 694 -13.50 -3.46 -41.27
CA ASN A 694 -13.97 -4.45 -40.29
C ASN A 694 -14.83 -5.56 -40.92
N LEU A 695 -15.69 -5.23 -41.89
CA LEU A 695 -16.51 -6.22 -42.61
C LEU A 695 -15.67 -7.16 -43.49
N ARG A 696 -14.61 -6.63 -44.11
CA ARG A 696 -13.71 -7.37 -45.01
C ARG A 696 -12.54 -8.03 -44.31
N GLY A 697 -12.41 -7.84 -42.99
CA GLY A 697 -11.34 -8.44 -42.19
C GLY A 697 -9.96 -7.87 -42.51
N VAL A 698 -9.86 -6.61 -42.95
CA VAL A 698 -8.59 -5.93 -43.14
C VAL A 698 -8.37 -4.88 -42.06
N ARG A 699 -7.13 -4.74 -41.60
CA ARG A 699 -6.76 -3.74 -40.58
C ARG A 699 -7.04 -2.33 -41.09
N TYR A 700 -7.69 -1.51 -40.27
CA TYR A 700 -7.88 -0.08 -40.54
C TYR A 700 -6.57 0.68 -40.32
N GLN A 701 -6.22 1.60 -41.22
CA GLN A 701 -5.05 2.46 -41.08
C GLN A 701 -5.52 3.90 -40.83
N VAL A 702 -4.84 4.58 -39.90
CA VAL A 702 -5.20 5.93 -39.48
C VAL A 702 -4.74 6.98 -40.51
N ASP A 703 -3.68 6.65 -41.24
CA ASP A 703 -2.97 7.54 -42.17
C ASP A 703 -3.78 7.93 -43.42
N GLY A 704 -4.95 7.30 -43.64
CA GLY A 704 -5.87 7.64 -44.71
C GLY A 704 -6.88 6.52 -45.02
N PRO A 705 -7.96 6.83 -45.77
CA PRO A 705 -8.95 5.83 -46.14
C PRO A 705 -8.34 4.77 -47.06
N ARG A 706 -8.50 3.50 -46.69
CA ARG A 706 -7.96 2.37 -47.45
C ARG A 706 -8.72 2.10 -48.73
N TYR A 707 -10.01 2.41 -48.74
CA TYR A 707 -10.91 2.24 -49.86
C TYR A 707 -11.30 3.59 -50.48
N PRO A 708 -11.35 3.68 -51.82
CA PRO A 708 -11.84 4.87 -52.50
C PRO A 708 -13.32 5.12 -52.22
N SER A 709 -13.76 6.38 -52.21
CA SER A 709 -15.10 6.78 -51.76
C SER A 709 -16.28 6.08 -52.48
N HIS A 710 -16.09 5.56 -53.70
CA HIS A 710 -17.14 4.82 -54.40
C HIS A 710 -17.45 3.45 -53.76
N GLU A 711 -16.50 2.85 -53.03
CA GLU A 711 -16.73 1.61 -52.28
C GLU A 711 -17.78 1.79 -51.18
N ALA A 712 -17.93 3.01 -50.62
CA ALA A 712 -18.97 3.32 -49.65
C ALA A 712 -20.40 3.10 -50.20
N THR A 713 -20.60 3.11 -51.53
CA THR A 713 -21.92 2.81 -52.13
C THR A 713 -22.36 1.36 -51.92
N LYS A 714 -21.39 0.46 -51.70
CA LYS A 714 -21.60 -0.96 -51.41
C LYS A 714 -21.95 -1.22 -49.95
N LEU A 715 -21.71 -0.24 -49.08
CA LEU A 715 -22.04 -0.34 -47.68
C LEU A 715 -23.56 -0.14 -47.45
N ARG A 716 -24.16 -0.98 -46.62
CA ARG A 716 -25.52 -0.80 -46.12
C ARG A 716 -25.50 -0.76 -44.60
N ILE A 717 -25.84 0.40 -44.05
CA ILE A 717 -26.05 0.61 -42.61
C ILE A 717 -27.54 0.55 -42.32
N ARG A 718 -27.92 -0.26 -41.34
CA ARG A 718 -29.33 -0.50 -41.00
C ARG A 718 -30.00 0.80 -40.56
N GLY A 719 -30.95 1.27 -41.37
CA GLY A 719 -31.74 2.47 -41.09
C GLY A 719 -30.94 3.78 -41.11
N ASP A 720 -29.73 3.78 -41.70
CA ASP A 720 -28.83 4.93 -41.75
C ASP A 720 -28.55 5.56 -40.36
N LYS A 721 -28.46 4.72 -39.32
CA LYS A 721 -28.32 5.16 -37.93
C LYS A 721 -27.02 4.71 -37.32
N ILE A 722 -26.44 5.61 -36.52
CA ILE A 722 -25.43 5.30 -35.52
C ILE A 722 -26.08 5.22 -34.15
N HIS A 723 -25.71 4.21 -33.38
CA HIS A 723 -26.24 3.96 -32.05
C HIS A 723 -25.18 4.33 -31.02
N THR A 724 -25.47 5.29 -30.14
CA THR A 724 -24.46 5.92 -29.28
C THR A 724 -24.49 5.36 -27.87
N HIS A 725 -23.32 5.36 -27.23
CA HIS A 725 -23.11 4.90 -25.85
C HIS A 725 -22.31 5.93 -25.06
N ASN A 726 -22.59 6.04 -23.76
CA ASN A 726 -21.89 6.95 -22.87
C ASN A 726 -20.68 6.31 -22.18
N THR A 727 -20.62 4.96 -22.12
CA THR A 727 -19.60 4.23 -21.36
C THR A 727 -19.19 2.95 -22.07
N LEU A 728 -17.89 2.70 -22.16
CA LEU A 728 -17.28 1.44 -22.54
C LEU A 728 -16.51 0.89 -21.32
N ARG A 729 -16.59 -0.43 -21.10
CA ARG A 729 -15.81 -1.12 -20.07
C ARG A 729 -14.70 -1.91 -20.75
N LEU A 730 -13.44 -1.64 -20.41
CA LEU A 730 -12.27 -2.35 -20.93
C LEU A 730 -11.78 -3.36 -19.90
N HIS A 731 -11.45 -4.58 -20.32
CA HIS A 731 -10.96 -5.63 -19.44
C HIS A 731 -9.53 -6.02 -19.83
N TYR A 732 -8.61 -5.97 -18.88
CA TYR A 732 -7.20 -6.29 -19.10
C TYR A 732 -6.64 -7.12 -17.95
N THR A 733 -5.56 -7.84 -18.25
CA THR A 733 -4.75 -8.52 -17.26
C THR A 733 -3.62 -7.60 -16.84
N THR A 734 -3.42 -7.46 -15.53
CA THR A 734 -2.36 -6.65 -14.94
C THR A 734 -1.04 -7.40 -14.90
N TYR A 735 0.06 -6.66 -14.70
CA TYR A 735 1.41 -7.21 -14.59
C TYR A 735 1.55 -8.37 -13.58
N ASP A 736 0.75 -8.37 -12.51
CA ASP A 736 0.73 -9.38 -11.43
C ASP A 736 -0.33 -10.48 -11.66
N VAL A 737 -0.76 -10.68 -12.90
CA VAL A 737 -1.67 -11.76 -13.32
C VAL A 737 -3.06 -11.64 -12.67
N ARG A 738 -3.54 -10.40 -12.46
CA ARG A 738 -4.89 -10.12 -11.98
C ARG A 738 -5.76 -9.51 -13.08
N ARG A 739 -7.08 -9.65 -12.96
CA ARG A 739 -8.03 -9.00 -13.85
C ARG A 739 -8.37 -7.62 -13.31
N ALA A 740 -8.26 -6.62 -14.17
CA ALA A 740 -8.62 -5.24 -13.90
C ALA A 740 -9.53 -4.71 -15.00
N THR A 741 -10.12 -3.55 -14.75
CA THR A 741 -11.12 -2.97 -15.64
C THR A 741 -11.09 -1.46 -15.58
N ASP A 742 -11.08 -0.83 -16.75
CA ASP A 742 -11.21 0.62 -16.88
C ASP A 742 -12.57 0.99 -17.48
N PHE A 743 -13.08 2.15 -17.11
CA PHE A 743 -14.30 2.73 -17.67
C PHE A 743 -13.95 3.93 -18.55
N ILE A 744 -14.16 3.79 -19.85
CA ILE A 744 -13.99 4.87 -20.82
C ILE A 744 -15.33 5.58 -21.00
N LYS A 745 -15.29 6.90 -20.96
CA LYS A 745 -16.43 7.79 -21.22
C LYS A 745 -16.21 8.52 -22.54
N SER A 746 -17.29 8.76 -23.28
CA SER A 746 -17.22 9.64 -24.45
C SER A 746 -17.02 11.09 -23.99
N TYR A 747 -16.14 11.84 -24.64
CA TYR A 747 -15.95 13.27 -24.39
C TYR A 747 -17.20 14.07 -24.78
N LEU A 748 -17.82 13.70 -25.90
CA LEU A 748 -19.07 14.28 -26.38
C LEU A 748 -20.27 13.43 -25.95
N LYS A 749 -21.37 14.09 -25.60
CA LYS A 749 -22.66 13.49 -25.37
C LYS A 749 -23.54 13.66 -26.61
N PHE A 750 -23.92 12.53 -27.19
CA PHE A 750 -24.79 12.46 -28.34
C PHE A 750 -26.24 12.28 -27.87
N SER A 751 -27.12 13.17 -28.30
CA SER A 751 -28.57 13.03 -28.13
C SER A 751 -29.26 13.10 -29.48
N SER A 752 -30.52 12.67 -29.54
CA SER A 752 -31.32 12.71 -30.77
C SER A 752 -31.44 14.10 -31.41
N THR A 753 -31.19 15.18 -30.65
CA THR A 753 -31.34 16.56 -31.12
C THR A 753 -30.05 17.39 -31.09
N LYS A 754 -29.02 17.01 -30.33
CA LYS A 754 -27.78 17.78 -30.19
C LYS A 754 -26.57 16.95 -29.76
N ILE A 755 -25.39 17.38 -30.19
CA ILE A 755 -24.07 17.01 -29.68
C ILE A 755 -23.59 18.14 -28.78
N GLN A 756 -23.11 17.81 -27.58
CA GLN A 756 -22.55 18.77 -26.63
C GLN A 756 -21.49 18.08 -25.76
N HIS A 757 -20.63 18.86 -25.11
CA HIS A 757 -19.70 18.33 -24.11
C HIS A 757 -20.45 17.65 -22.96
N GLN A 758 -19.84 16.60 -22.39
CA GLN A 758 -20.28 16.07 -21.10
C GLN A 758 -20.17 17.17 -20.02
N THR A 759 -21.19 17.27 -19.16
CA THR A 759 -21.16 18.15 -17.98
C THR A 759 -20.19 17.58 -16.93
N ASP A 760 -19.38 18.46 -16.33
CA ASP A 760 -18.07 18.20 -15.70
C ASP A 760 -17.91 17.04 -14.71
N GLY A 761 -16.66 16.58 -14.61
CA GLY A 761 -16.15 15.43 -13.83
C GLY A 761 -15.78 14.22 -14.70
N ASN A 762 -16.50 14.04 -15.81
CA ASN A 762 -16.39 12.86 -16.68
C ASN A 762 -15.46 13.02 -17.89
N GLN A 763 -15.06 14.23 -18.26
CA GLN A 763 -14.19 14.48 -19.43
C GLN A 763 -12.81 13.82 -19.29
N ASN A 764 -12.32 13.70 -18.05
CA ASN A 764 -11.02 13.14 -17.71
C ASN A 764 -10.90 11.62 -17.95
N ARG A 765 -12.01 10.92 -18.24
CA ARG A 765 -12.04 9.46 -18.50
C ARG A 765 -12.22 9.13 -19.98
N SER A 766 -11.80 10.02 -20.86
CA SER A 766 -11.92 9.84 -22.32
C SER A 766 -10.62 9.46 -23.02
N THR A 767 -9.48 9.39 -22.31
CA THR A 767 -8.20 9.06 -22.94
C THR A 767 -7.92 7.56 -22.92
N ILE A 768 -7.51 7.01 -24.05
CA ILE A 768 -7.14 5.61 -24.24
C ILE A 768 -5.68 5.48 -24.68
N MET A 769 -5.12 4.28 -24.46
CA MET A 769 -3.79 3.85 -24.84
C MET A 769 -3.86 2.67 -25.81
N LEU A 770 -3.08 2.71 -26.89
CA LEU A 770 -2.93 1.63 -27.87
C LEU A 770 -1.45 1.28 -28.05
N SER A 771 -1.15 0.05 -28.46
CA SER A 771 0.24 -0.32 -28.81
C SER A 771 0.71 0.48 -30.04
N ALA A 772 1.94 1.01 -29.97
CA ALA A 772 2.55 1.71 -31.09
C ALA A 772 3.19 0.73 -32.09
N TYR A 773 3.15 1.11 -33.37
CA TYR A 773 3.78 0.37 -34.46
C TYR A 773 4.72 1.31 -35.24
N ASP A 774 5.75 0.76 -35.89
CA ASP A 774 6.58 1.49 -36.84
C ASP A 774 5.92 1.59 -38.22
N LYS A 775 6.62 2.23 -39.18
CA LYS A 775 6.09 2.45 -40.54
C LYS A 775 5.92 1.16 -41.34
N ASP A 776 6.58 0.08 -40.93
CA ASP A 776 6.52 -1.24 -41.54
C ASP A 776 5.53 -2.16 -40.78
N ASP A 777 4.67 -1.57 -39.94
CA ASP A 777 3.69 -2.27 -39.09
C ASP A 777 4.32 -3.21 -38.06
N ASN A 778 5.61 -3.06 -37.74
CA ASN A 778 6.24 -3.81 -36.66
C ASN A 778 5.90 -3.17 -35.30
N PRO A 779 5.61 -3.96 -34.26
CA PRO A 779 5.46 -3.44 -32.90
C PRO A 779 6.66 -2.64 -32.44
N LYS A 780 6.42 -1.46 -31.85
CA LYS A 780 7.42 -0.75 -31.06
C LYS A 780 7.31 -1.21 -29.61
N PRO A 781 8.34 -1.89 -29.05
CA PRO A 781 8.32 -2.34 -27.67
C PRO A 781 7.98 -1.22 -26.68
N ASN A 782 7.08 -1.52 -25.74
CA ASN A 782 6.71 -0.63 -24.61
C ASN A 782 6.35 0.81 -25.00
N SER A 783 5.96 1.02 -26.26
CA SER A 783 5.63 2.32 -26.83
C SER A 783 4.16 2.36 -27.16
N PHE A 784 3.53 3.51 -26.97
CA PHE A 784 2.07 3.61 -27.04
C PHE A 784 1.62 4.84 -27.81
N TRP A 785 0.47 4.69 -28.47
CA TRP A 785 -0.29 5.82 -29.01
C TRP A 785 -1.42 6.18 -28.05
N TYR A 786 -1.71 7.48 -27.98
CA TYR A 786 -2.76 8.01 -27.13
C TYR A 786 -3.82 8.69 -27.98
N ALA A 787 -5.08 8.56 -27.56
CA ALA A 787 -6.18 9.24 -28.22
C ALA A 787 -7.26 9.64 -27.22
N ARG A 788 -7.95 10.75 -27.49
CA ARG A 788 -9.15 11.17 -26.77
C ARG A 788 -10.38 10.61 -27.49
N VAL A 789 -11.19 9.82 -26.80
CA VAL A 789 -12.45 9.25 -27.29
C VAL A 789 -13.53 10.34 -27.30
N LEU A 790 -13.88 10.80 -28.50
CA LEU A 790 -14.94 11.77 -28.74
C LEU A 790 -16.33 11.14 -28.60
N GLY A 791 -16.50 9.94 -29.18
CA GLY A 791 -17.78 9.22 -29.20
C GLY A 791 -17.60 7.71 -29.15
N ILE A 792 -18.57 7.02 -28.52
CA ILE A 792 -18.62 5.56 -28.45
C ILE A 792 -19.89 5.13 -29.17
N PHE A 793 -19.74 4.26 -30.17
CA PHE A 793 -20.80 3.92 -31.09
C PHE A 793 -20.91 2.41 -31.33
N HIS A 794 -22.07 2.00 -31.83
CA HIS A 794 -22.17 0.80 -32.64
C HIS A 794 -23.06 1.04 -33.85
N VAL A 795 -22.84 0.25 -34.89
CA VAL A 795 -23.68 0.20 -36.10
C VAL A 795 -24.02 -1.25 -36.44
N TYR A 796 -25.12 -1.42 -37.16
CA TYR A 796 -25.43 -2.67 -37.85
C TYR A 796 -25.17 -2.45 -39.33
N ALA A 797 -24.15 -3.11 -39.88
CA ALA A 797 -23.69 -2.88 -41.24
C ALA A 797 -23.49 -4.20 -42.01
N ARG A 798 -23.62 -4.14 -43.34
CA ARG A 798 -23.25 -5.23 -44.25
C ARG A 798 -22.63 -4.67 -45.53
N ASP A 799 -21.75 -5.46 -46.13
CA ASP A 799 -21.22 -5.20 -47.46
C ASP A 799 -22.11 -5.93 -48.48
N ILE A 800 -22.59 -5.23 -49.51
CA ILE A 800 -23.41 -5.82 -50.58
C ILE A 800 -22.64 -6.91 -51.33
N ASP A 801 -21.32 -6.75 -51.48
CA ASP A 801 -20.47 -7.73 -52.16
C ASP A 801 -20.04 -8.87 -51.21
N GLY A 802 -20.45 -8.81 -49.94
CA GLY A 802 -20.14 -9.81 -48.92
C GLY A 802 -20.92 -11.11 -49.09
N SER A 803 -20.37 -12.22 -48.58
CA SER A 803 -21.01 -13.55 -48.64
C SER A 803 -22.23 -13.72 -47.73
N SER A 804 -22.50 -12.78 -46.82
CA SER A 804 -23.60 -12.83 -45.85
C SER A 804 -24.63 -11.75 -46.11
N GLU A 805 -25.91 -12.11 -46.09
CA GLU A 805 -27.01 -11.13 -46.18
C GLU A 805 -27.30 -10.43 -44.85
N ASP A 806 -26.78 -10.96 -43.73
CA ASP A 806 -27.04 -10.47 -42.38
C ASP A 806 -26.25 -9.20 -42.05
N PHE A 807 -26.87 -8.32 -41.26
CA PHE A 807 -26.16 -7.16 -40.72
C PHE A 807 -25.30 -7.59 -39.53
N LYS A 808 -24.01 -7.29 -39.59
CA LYS A 808 -23.05 -7.48 -38.51
C LYS A 808 -23.08 -6.26 -37.59
N ARG A 809 -23.05 -6.48 -36.26
CA ARG A 809 -22.79 -5.40 -35.29
C ARG A 809 -21.31 -5.07 -35.30
N ILE A 810 -21.00 -3.78 -35.38
CA ILE A 810 -19.63 -3.26 -35.31
C ILE A 810 -19.61 -2.17 -34.25
N ASP A 811 -18.80 -2.35 -33.21
CA ASP A 811 -18.59 -1.35 -32.17
C ASP A 811 -17.40 -0.46 -32.57
N ILE A 812 -17.48 0.83 -32.28
CA ILE A 812 -16.58 1.84 -32.85
C ILE A 812 -16.28 2.91 -31.80
N LEU A 813 -15.01 3.29 -31.66
CA LEU A 813 -14.59 4.50 -30.97
C LEU A 813 -14.21 5.57 -32.00
N TRP A 814 -14.82 6.76 -31.89
CA TRP A 814 -14.36 7.93 -32.63
C TRP A 814 -13.41 8.73 -31.76
N VAL A 815 -12.21 9.01 -32.27
CA VAL A 815 -11.10 9.54 -31.47
C VAL A 815 -10.45 10.76 -32.12
N ARG A 816 -9.79 11.58 -31.28
CA ARG A 816 -8.82 12.61 -31.68
C ARG A 816 -7.42 12.20 -31.20
N TRP A 817 -6.45 12.18 -32.11
CA TRP A 817 -5.12 11.64 -31.84
C TRP A 817 -4.20 12.65 -31.16
N PHE A 818 -3.33 12.13 -30.28
CA PHE A 818 -2.20 12.86 -29.76
C PHE A 818 -0.94 12.55 -30.61
N GLY A 819 -0.12 13.57 -30.86
CA GLY A 819 1.21 13.47 -31.43
C GLY A 819 2.28 13.73 -30.37
N GLN A 820 3.50 13.27 -30.64
CA GLN A 820 4.65 13.50 -29.78
C GLN A 820 5.08 14.98 -29.82
N ASP A 821 5.54 15.52 -28.70
CA ASP A 821 6.16 16.85 -28.65
C ASP A 821 7.47 16.85 -29.49
N PRO A 822 7.55 17.63 -30.59
CA PRO A 822 8.75 17.71 -31.42
C PRO A 822 9.99 18.18 -30.64
N ASP A 823 9.82 19.02 -29.62
CA ASP A 823 10.92 19.53 -28.81
C ASP A 823 11.49 18.49 -27.83
N GLN A 824 10.74 17.40 -27.59
CA GLN A 824 11.13 16.28 -26.73
C GLN A 824 11.45 15.00 -27.50
N GLN A 825 11.47 14.99 -28.84
CA GLN A 825 11.47 13.77 -29.65
C GLN A 825 12.53 12.71 -29.25
N ASP A 826 13.64 13.11 -28.61
CA ASP A 826 14.69 12.23 -28.06
C ASP A 826 15.14 12.56 -26.61
N ARG A 827 14.32 13.26 -25.79
CA ARG A 827 14.71 13.76 -24.44
C ARG A 827 13.73 13.41 -23.32
N PHE A 828 13.21 12.19 -23.32
CA PHE A 828 12.32 11.65 -22.29
C PHE A 828 12.59 10.17 -22.04
N GLY A 829 11.97 9.59 -21.00
CA GLY A 829 12.18 8.20 -20.60
C GLY A 829 13.07 8.06 -19.38
N TRP A 830 13.41 6.81 -19.08
CA TRP A 830 14.14 6.40 -17.87
C TRP A 830 15.53 7.07 -17.80
N LYS A 831 16.27 7.04 -18.91
CA LYS A 831 17.59 7.67 -19.07
C LYS A 831 17.60 9.18 -18.75
N TYR A 832 16.56 9.89 -19.17
CA TYR A 832 16.44 11.34 -19.01
C TYR A 832 15.65 11.74 -17.76
N LYS A 833 15.12 10.77 -17.01
CA LYS A 833 14.29 11.00 -15.81
C LYS A 833 13.16 12.01 -16.07
N ARG A 834 12.52 11.87 -17.23
CA ARG A 834 11.50 12.79 -17.72
C ARG A 834 10.35 12.02 -18.35
N THR A 835 9.12 12.45 -18.07
CA THR A 835 7.92 11.85 -18.66
C THR A 835 7.79 12.22 -20.13
N GLU A 836 7.16 11.33 -20.90
CA GLU A 836 6.81 11.61 -22.29
C GLU A 836 5.80 12.77 -22.32
N ARG A 837 5.94 13.65 -23.32
CA ARG A 837 5.01 14.75 -23.55
C ARG A 837 4.33 14.59 -24.91
N VAL A 838 3.01 14.76 -24.91
CA VAL A 838 2.15 14.60 -26.09
C VAL A 838 1.19 15.79 -26.23
N GLY A 839 0.90 16.21 -27.46
CA GLY A 839 -0.04 17.29 -27.79
C GLY A 839 -1.09 16.80 -28.79
N PHE A 840 -2.18 17.53 -29.02
CA PHE A 840 -3.10 17.15 -30.10
C PHE A 840 -2.43 17.38 -31.47
N GLN A 841 -2.66 16.46 -32.41
CA GLN A 841 -2.20 16.66 -33.79
C GLN A 841 -2.91 17.87 -34.41
N GLU A 842 -2.16 18.63 -35.22
CA GLU A 842 -2.67 19.80 -35.95
C GLU A 842 -3.58 19.36 -37.12
N ASP A 843 -4.57 20.19 -37.45
CA ASP A 843 -5.41 20.02 -38.64
C ASP A 843 -4.66 20.55 -39.88
N ASP A 844 -3.78 19.75 -40.47
CA ASP A 844 -3.13 20.10 -41.72
C ASP A 844 -4.03 19.76 -42.93
N LEU A 845 -4.49 20.80 -43.65
CA LEU A 845 -5.37 20.64 -44.82
C LEU A 845 -4.73 19.83 -45.97
N GLU A 846 -3.44 19.49 -45.88
CA GLU A 846 -2.65 18.72 -46.85
C GLU A 846 -2.16 17.34 -46.32
N GLY A 847 -2.50 16.93 -45.09
CA GLY A 847 -1.97 15.72 -44.41
C GLY A 847 -3.01 14.79 -43.74
N MET A 848 -2.59 14.08 -42.67
CA MET A 848 -3.42 13.07 -41.97
C MET A 848 -4.50 13.76 -41.13
N SER A 849 -5.74 13.24 -41.17
CA SER A 849 -6.79 13.77 -40.29
C SER A 849 -6.41 13.57 -38.81
N PRO A 850 -6.51 14.61 -37.95
CA PRO A 850 -6.25 14.47 -36.51
C PRO A 850 -7.32 13.63 -35.80
N PHE A 851 -8.31 13.14 -36.54
CA PHE A 851 -9.40 12.29 -36.07
C PHE A 851 -9.32 10.91 -36.70
N GLY A 852 -9.83 9.89 -36.01
CA GLY A 852 -9.91 8.55 -36.56
C GLY A 852 -10.89 7.65 -35.85
N PHE A 853 -10.94 6.39 -36.28
CA PHE A 853 -11.75 5.36 -35.66
C PHE A 853 -10.88 4.22 -35.13
N VAL A 854 -11.26 3.70 -33.97
CA VAL A 854 -10.55 2.65 -33.25
C VAL A 854 -11.51 1.51 -32.92
N ASP A 855 -11.05 0.26 -33.11
CA ASP A 855 -11.75 -0.91 -32.59
C ASP A 855 -11.55 -0.98 -31.07
N PRO A 856 -12.63 -1.04 -30.26
CA PRO A 856 -12.49 -1.15 -28.80
C PRO A 856 -11.61 -2.33 -28.34
N SER A 857 -11.45 -3.38 -29.16
CA SER A 857 -10.59 -4.53 -28.84
C SER A 857 -9.09 -4.27 -29.00
N ASP A 858 -8.70 -3.23 -29.75
CA ASP A 858 -7.30 -2.81 -29.92
C ASP A 858 -6.81 -1.92 -28.77
N VAL A 859 -7.71 -1.47 -27.90
CA VAL A 859 -7.37 -0.61 -26.77
C VAL A 859 -6.72 -1.43 -25.67
N VAL A 860 -5.51 -1.03 -25.27
CA VAL A 860 -4.76 -1.69 -24.19
C VAL A 860 -5.43 -1.39 -22.84
N ARG A 861 -5.64 -0.10 -22.54
CA ARG A 861 -6.31 0.40 -21.33
C ARG A 861 -6.56 1.92 -21.41
N ALA A 862 -7.14 2.52 -20.36
CA ALA A 862 -7.24 3.98 -20.22
C ALA A 862 -5.85 4.61 -19.97
N ALA A 863 -5.65 5.86 -20.38
CA ALA A 863 -4.42 6.61 -20.12
C ALA A 863 -4.66 7.82 -19.20
N HIS A 864 -3.67 8.14 -18.36
CA HIS A 864 -3.69 9.33 -17.51
C HIS A 864 -2.73 10.39 -18.08
N LEU A 865 -3.29 11.48 -18.60
CA LEU A 865 -2.54 12.60 -19.17
C LEU A 865 -2.73 13.84 -18.30
N ILE A 866 -1.65 14.37 -17.75
CA ILE A 866 -1.66 15.57 -16.90
C ILE A 866 -1.27 16.77 -17.76
N PRO A 867 -1.97 17.92 -17.73
CA PRO A 867 -1.54 19.10 -18.47
C PRO A 867 -0.09 19.48 -18.16
N ALA A 868 0.71 19.80 -19.20
CA ALA A 868 2.02 20.39 -19.03
C ALA A 868 1.83 21.89 -18.71
N PHE A 869 1.63 22.21 -17.43
CA PHE A 869 1.17 23.53 -16.99
C PHE A 869 2.08 24.69 -17.42
N ALA A 870 3.38 24.43 -17.60
CA ALA A 870 4.33 25.42 -18.08
C ALA A 870 4.03 25.94 -19.50
N GLN A 871 3.38 25.13 -20.36
CA GLN A 871 3.23 25.40 -21.79
C GLN A 871 1.91 26.09 -22.20
N ARG A 872 1.09 26.51 -21.23
CA ARG A 872 -0.20 27.23 -21.39
C ARG A 872 -1.20 26.52 -22.33
N ARG A 873 -2.40 27.12 -22.45
CA ARG A 873 -3.44 26.68 -23.39
C ARG A 873 -3.27 27.34 -24.75
N THR A 874 -3.72 26.67 -25.80
CA THR A 874 -3.76 27.14 -27.18
C THR A 874 -5.12 26.88 -27.82
N THR A 875 -5.57 27.81 -28.65
CA THR A 875 -6.76 27.64 -29.49
C THR A 875 -6.40 27.31 -30.94
N GLU A 876 -5.11 27.31 -31.27
CA GLU A 876 -4.61 27.26 -32.65
C GLU A 876 -4.71 25.86 -33.28
N LEU A 877 -4.68 24.80 -32.46
CA LEU A 877 -4.70 23.40 -32.93
C LEU A 877 -6.01 22.99 -33.62
N LEU A 878 -7.16 23.57 -33.21
CA LEU A 878 -8.48 23.22 -33.73
C LEU A 878 -9.52 24.31 -33.39
N GLN A 879 -9.58 25.37 -34.19
CA GLN A 879 -10.44 26.54 -33.90
C GLN A 879 -11.94 26.21 -34.00
N ASP A 880 -12.73 26.69 -33.03
CA ASP A 880 -14.20 26.68 -33.01
C ASP A 880 -14.86 25.30 -33.27
N SER A 881 -14.26 24.23 -32.75
CA SER A 881 -14.77 22.86 -32.91
C SER A 881 -15.39 22.28 -31.64
N LEU A 882 -16.39 21.42 -31.80
CA LEU A 882 -16.94 20.57 -30.73
C LEU A 882 -15.88 19.73 -30.01
N ALA A 883 -14.78 19.38 -30.69
CA ALA A 883 -13.71 18.54 -30.14
C ALA A 883 -12.60 19.31 -29.39
N GLN A 884 -12.77 20.63 -29.19
CA GLN A 884 -11.86 21.50 -28.43
C GLN A 884 -12.46 21.87 -27.06
N ASP A 885 -11.61 21.99 -26.04
CA ASP A 885 -12.03 22.51 -24.74
C ASP A 885 -12.47 23.99 -24.84
N LYS A 886 -13.48 24.41 -24.06
CA LYS A 886 -14.03 25.78 -24.13
C LYS A 886 -13.03 26.90 -23.87
N GLU A 887 -11.96 26.61 -23.12
CA GLU A 887 -10.89 27.56 -22.79
C GLU A 887 -9.67 27.41 -23.71
N GLY A 888 -9.78 26.61 -24.78
CA GLY A 888 -8.66 26.13 -25.58
C GLY A 888 -8.04 24.86 -24.98
N ASP A 889 -7.42 24.04 -25.83
CA ASP A 889 -6.73 22.84 -25.38
C ASP A 889 -5.41 23.21 -24.68
N PHE A 890 -4.88 22.37 -23.81
CA PHE A 890 -3.48 22.54 -23.42
C PHE A 890 -2.57 22.24 -24.62
N ALA A 891 -1.49 23.01 -24.79
CA ALA A 891 -0.55 22.75 -25.87
C ALA A 891 0.02 21.32 -25.77
N PHE A 892 0.30 20.89 -24.54
CA PHE A 892 0.85 19.59 -24.26
C PHE A 892 0.36 18.98 -22.94
N TYR A 893 0.51 17.67 -22.84
CA TYR A 893 0.21 16.85 -21.67
C TYR A 893 1.37 15.90 -21.38
N CYS A 894 1.71 15.75 -20.10
CA CYS A 894 2.64 14.74 -19.61
C CYS A 894 1.92 13.40 -19.45
N VAL A 895 2.52 12.33 -20.01
CA VAL A 895 2.06 10.96 -19.82
C VAL A 895 2.43 10.51 -18.41
N ASN A 896 1.42 10.31 -17.55
CA ASN A 896 1.67 9.85 -16.18
C ASN A 896 1.85 8.33 -16.15
N ARG A 897 3.09 7.89 -16.38
CA ARG A 897 3.50 6.49 -16.27
C ARG A 897 3.48 5.94 -14.84
N PHE A 898 3.39 6.80 -13.82
CA PHE A 898 3.40 6.44 -12.40
C PHE A 898 2.01 6.37 -11.78
N VAL A 899 0.95 6.56 -12.59
CA VAL A 899 -0.44 6.60 -12.12
C VAL A 899 -0.85 5.34 -11.35
N ASP A 900 -0.36 4.18 -11.79
CA ASP A 900 -0.46 2.93 -11.06
C ASP A 900 0.67 1.98 -11.49
N ARG A 901 0.82 0.91 -10.72
CA ARG A 901 1.85 -0.13 -10.92
C ARG A 901 1.72 -0.83 -12.26
N ASP A 902 0.51 -1.01 -12.77
CA ASP A 902 0.30 -1.65 -14.06
C ASP A 902 0.77 -0.73 -15.20
N MET A 903 0.51 0.58 -15.09
CA MET A 903 0.94 1.57 -16.08
C MET A 903 2.46 1.68 -16.10
N TYR A 904 3.09 1.68 -14.91
CA TYR A 904 4.53 1.67 -14.77
C TYR A 904 5.13 0.44 -15.48
N MET A 905 4.62 -0.76 -15.16
CA MET A 905 5.12 -2.00 -15.76
C MET A 905 4.86 -2.11 -17.27
N ARG A 906 3.87 -1.39 -17.82
CA ARG A 906 3.66 -1.33 -19.29
C ARG A 906 4.72 -0.50 -20.00
N HIS A 907 5.14 0.62 -19.40
CA HIS A 907 6.19 1.48 -19.97
C HIS A 907 7.61 0.95 -19.67
N ARG A 908 7.79 0.29 -18.53
CA ARG A 908 9.05 -0.39 -18.17
C ARG A 908 9.19 -1.70 -18.94
N GLY A 909 8.07 -2.39 -19.15
CA GLY A 909 8.01 -3.73 -19.71
C GLY A 909 8.29 -4.83 -18.69
N GLY A 910 8.18 -6.08 -19.13
CA GLY A 910 8.48 -7.26 -18.31
C GLY A 910 7.42 -7.64 -17.26
N GLY A 911 6.21 -7.09 -17.30
CA GLY A 911 5.10 -7.55 -16.47
C GLY A 911 4.69 -8.99 -16.81
N VAL A 912 4.54 -9.85 -15.80
CA VAL A 912 4.27 -11.30 -16.00
C VAL A 912 2.90 -11.53 -16.64
N GLY A 913 1.88 -10.78 -16.22
CA GLY A 913 0.51 -10.89 -16.76
C GLY A 913 0.27 -10.06 -18.03
N HIS A 914 1.28 -9.38 -18.55
CA HIS A 914 1.18 -8.62 -19.80
C HIS A 914 1.36 -9.56 -20.99
N THR A 915 0.24 -9.93 -21.63
CA THR A 915 0.21 -10.89 -22.74
C THR A 915 0.29 -10.24 -24.12
N ASP A 916 0.42 -8.91 -24.21
CA ASP A 916 0.54 -8.23 -25.51
C ASP A 916 1.93 -8.48 -26.10
N GLN A 917 1.97 -8.87 -27.38
CA GLN A 917 3.21 -9.21 -28.09
C GLN A 917 4.19 -8.03 -28.26
N THR A 918 3.81 -6.85 -27.78
CA THR A 918 4.55 -5.59 -27.90
C THR A 918 5.20 -5.17 -26.59
N GLN A 919 4.99 -5.91 -25.49
CA GLN A 919 5.56 -5.60 -24.18
C GLN A 919 6.74 -6.52 -23.90
N PHE A 920 7.95 -5.98 -24.04
CA PHE A 920 9.22 -6.68 -23.83
C PHE A 920 9.95 -6.07 -22.65
N THR A 921 10.87 -6.79 -22.00
CA THR A 921 11.79 -6.11 -21.08
C THR A 921 12.76 -5.30 -21.92
N ASP A 922 12.53 -3.99 -22.04
CA ASP A 922 13.37 -3.06 -22.84
C ASP A 922 14.22 -2.19 -21.92
N SER A 923 14.44 -2.64 -20.68
CA SER A 923 15.34 -1.95 -19.78
C SER A 923 16.73 -2.00 -20.40
N GLU A 924 17.15 -0.89 -21.02
CA GLU A 924 18.54 -0.47 -20.88
C GLU A 924 18.79 -0.55 -19.37
N PRO A 925 19.64 -1.49 -18.89
CA PRO A 925 19.92 -1.58 -17.48
C PRO A 925 20.27 -0.18 -17.00
N TYR A 926 19.82 0.22 -15.82
CA TYR A 926 20.57 1.24 -15.10
C TYR A 926 22.02 0.78 -15.16
N GLU A 927 22.89 1.48 -15.92
CA GLU A 927 24.31 1.19 -15.98
C GLU A 927 24.86 1.46 -14.59
N LEU A 928 24.71 0.49 -13.69
CA LEU A 928 25.51 0.37 -12.50
C LEU A 928 26.92 0.21 -13.06
N GLY A 929 27.68 1.32 -13.13
CA GLY A 929 29.09 1.27 -13.44
C GLY A 929 29.70 0.14 -12.59
N GLU A 930 30.62 -0.64 -13.17
CA GLU A 930 31.15 -1.94 -12.70
C GLU A 930 31.65 -2.01 -11.23
N SER A 931 31.48 -0.96 -10.43
CA SER A 931 31.97 -0.80 -9.06
C SER A 931 30.95 -1.07 -7.94
N THR A 932 29.68 -1.46 -8.20
CA THR A 932 28.65 -1.50 -7.13
C THR A 932 28.01 -2.85 -6.81
N MET A 933 28.29 -3.91 -7.56
CA MET A 933 27.99 -5.29 -7.11
C MET A 933 29.30 -6.01 -6.82
N VAL A 934 29.74 -5.96 -5.57
CA VAL A 934 30.79 -6.87 -5.09
C VAL A 934 30.10 -8.14 -4.59
N PRO A 935 30.31 -9.31 -5.20
CA PRO A 935 29.89 -10.58 -4.61
C PRO A 935 30.61 -10.78 -3.28
N ALA A 936 29.93 -11.36 -2.29
CA ALA A 936 30.40 -11.53 -0.92
C ALA A 936 31.70 -12.36 -0.76
N GLU A 937 32.31 -12.84 -1.84
CA GLU A 937 33.38 -13.84 -1.82
C GLU A 937 34.77 -13.35 -2.30
N GLY A 938 34.99 -12.05 -2.51
CA GLY A 938 36.33 -11.61 -2.90
C GLY A 938 36.58 -10.12 -2.83
N LEU A 939 36.94 -9.61 -1.66
CA LEU A 939 37.77 -8.41 -1.52
C LEU A 939 38.65 -8.55 -0.27
N SER A 940 39.92 -8.82 -0.50
CA SER A 940 41.00 -8.75 0.48
C SER A 940 41.60 -7.33 0.50
N ASP A 941 41.99 -6.90 1.71
CA ASP A 941 43.05 -5.94 2.02
C ASP A 941 42.87 -4.47 1.59
N GLU A 942 41.97 -3.74 2.27
CA GLU A 942 42.22 -2.32 2.57
C GLU A 942 41.87 -2.00 4.03
N GLN A 943 42.89 -2.13 4.90
CA GLN A 943 43.00 -1.65 6.28
C GLN A 943 41.69 -1.65 7.08
N ASP A 944 41.26 -2.86 7.36
CA ASP A 944 40.27 -3.17 8.36
C ASP A 944 40.77 -2.77 9.75
N HIS A 945 40.08 -1.82 10.37
CA HIS A 945 39.74 -2.00 11.77
C HIS A 945 38.57 -2.98 11.79
N GLU A 946 38.90 -4.27 11.76
CA GLU A 946 38.06 -5.33 12.30
C GLU A 946 37.80 -4.96 13.77
N ASP A 947 36.82 -4.09 14.01
CA ASP A 947 36.03 -4.19 15.23
C ASP A 947 35.16 -5.45 15.03
N GLU A 948 35.78 -6.63 15.07
CA GLU A 948 35.16 -7.72 15.81
C GLU A 948 34.69 -7.06 17.10
N MET A 949 33.40 -7.14 17.42
CA MET A 949 32.89 -6.68 18.71
C MET A 949 33.48 -7.62 19.77
N ASP A 950 34.75 -7.38 20.06
CA ASP A 950 35.68 -8.20 20.81
C ASP A 950 35.27 -8.13 22.27
N ASP A 951 35.30 -9.29 22.92
CA ASP A 951 35.28 -9.43 24.37
C ASP A 951 36.31 -8.48 25.04
N GLY A 952 37.31 -7.99 24.30
CA GLY A 952 38.22 -6.90 24.65
C GLY A 952 37.56 -5.60 25.11
N VAL A 953 36.41 -5.15 24.56
CA VAL A 953 35.73 -3.92 25.03
C VAL A 953 35.07 -4.17 26.39
N LEU A 954 34.51 -5.36 26.62
CA LEU A 954 33.97 -5.78 27.90
C LEU A 954 35.09 -5.96 28.95
N ALA A 955 36.21 -6.58 28.57
CA ALA A 955 37.36 -6.83 29.45
C ALA A 955 38.19 -5.55 29.76
N ALA A 956 38.17 -4.55 28.89
CA ALA A 956 38.74 -3.22 29.15
C ALA A 956 37.82 -2.37 30.03
N PHE A 957 36.50 -2.62 30.00
CA PHE A 957 35.53 -1.97 30.88
C PHE A 957 35.49 -2.58 32.28
N ASP A 958 35.55 -3.91 32.41
CA ASP A 958 35.61 -4.59 33.72
C ASP A 958 36.86 -4.17 34.49
N ARG A 959 38.03 -4.05 33.83
CA ARG A 959 39.26 -3.55 34.46
C ARG A 959 39.24 -2.07 34.89
N ARG A 960 38.30 -1.27 34.39
CA ARG A 960 38.12 0.13 34.82
C ARG A 960 36.99 0.32 35.84
N THR A 961 36.21 -0.72 36.13
CA THR A 961 35.07 -0.64 37.09
C THR A 961 35.35 -1.31 38.43
N GLU A 962 36.47 -2.02 38.59
CA GLU A 962 36.94 -2.55 39.89
C GLU A 962 37.71 -1.52 40.74
N VAL A 963 37.88 -0.28 40.27
CA VAL A 963 38.58 0.78 41.02
C VAL A 963 37.70 2.01 41.12
N GLU A 964 36.59 1.90 41.87
CA GLU A 964 35.84 3.04 42.42
C GLU A 964 34.84 2.47 43.46
N GLU A 965 35.38 2.08 44.63
CA GLU A 965 34.59 1.91 45.86
C GLU A 965 34.52 3.25 46.61
N ASP A 966 33.32 3.54 47.10
CA ASP A 966 32.95 4.49 48.14
C ASP A 966 33.32 5.98 47.94
N VAL A 967 32.41 6.71 47.27
CA VAL A 967 32.12 8.10 47.63
C VAL A 967 30.61 8.26 47.80
N GLU A 968 30.19 8.57 49.03
CA GLU A 968 28.86 9.10 49.31
C GLU A 968 28.70 10.42 48.55
N GLU A 969 28.01 10.40 47.40
CA GLU A 969 27.63 11.65 46.73
C GLU A 969 26.44 12.26 47.48
N GLU A 970 26.75 13.31 48.25
CA GLU A 970 25.77 14.23 48.80
C GLU A 970 25.02 14.93 47.65
N ASP A 971 23.69 14.94 47.76
CA ASP A 971 22.77 15.67 46.89
C ASP A 971 23.16 17.17 46.85
N VAL A 972 23.84 17.59 45.78
CA VAL A 972 23.93 19.00 45.39
C VAL A 972 23.09 19.18 44.15
N ASP A 973 21.86 19.66 44.37
CA ASP A 973 20.99 20.23 43.36
C ASP A 973 21.70 21.45 42.73
N GLU A 974 22.35 21.24 41.58
CA GLU A 974 22.68 22.33 40.64
C GLU A 974 21.82 22.20 39.38
N GLU A 975 21.09 23.28 39.14
CA GLU A 975 20.15 23.51 38.06
C GLU A 975 20.84 23.48 36.69
N ASP A 976 20.95 22.30 36.08
CA ASP A 976 21.19 22.19 34.63
C ASP A 976 19.85 22.08 33.88
N ASP A 977 19.12 23.20 33.89
CA ASP A 977 17.84 23.39 33.18
C ASP A 977 18.02 23.82 31.71
N ASP A 978 19.23 23.71 31.13
CA ASP A 978 19.54 24.26 29.80
C ASP A 978 20.03 23.27 28.72
N VAL A 979 19.87 21.95 28.92
CA VAL A 979 20.20 20.93 27.88
C VAL A 979 18.98 20.14 27.38
N ASN A 980 17.76 20.62 27.62
CA ASN A 980 16.53 19.95 27.18
C ASN A 980 15.53 20.85 26.42
N LYS A 981 15.93 22.06 26.02
CA LYS A 981 15.08 22.94 25.19
C LYS A 981 15.21 22.77 23.68
N ASP A 982 16.20 22.02 23.20
CA ASP A 982 16.37 21.71 21.76
C ASP A 982 16.30 20.20 21.43
N ILE A 983 15.73 19.38 22.33
CA ILE A 983 15.45 17.95 22.08
C ILE A 983 14.14 17.73 21.30
N ASN A 984 13.51 18.83 20.82
CA ASN A 984 12.62 18.82 19.66
C ASN A 984 13.39 19.22 18.40
N GLY A 985 14.50 18.52 18.13
CA GLY A 985 15.27 18.67 16.90
C GLY A 985 14.48 18.18 15.70
N ASP A 986 13.62 19.07 15.19
CA ASP A 986 13.19 19.28 13.80
C ASP A 986 12.74 18.10 12.93
N ASP A 987 12.48 16.93 13.50
CA ASP A 987 11.39 16.09 13.02
C ASP A 987 10.15 16.51 13.80
N GLU A 988 9.39 17.45 13.22
CA GLU A 988 8.01 17.68 13.62
C GLU A 988 7.19 16.41 13.34
N GLU A 989 7.35 15.42 14.22
CA GLU A 989 6.19 14.65 14.65
C GLU A 989 5.26 15.68 15.30
N LEU A 990 4.36 16.20 14.48
CA LEU A 990 3.01 16.50 14.92
C LEU A 990 2.62 15.35 15.84
N SER A 991 2.66 15.62 17.15
CA SER A 991 2.03 14.79 18.15
C SER A 991 0.69 14.33 17.56
N GLU A 992 0.55 13.04 17.27
CA GLU A 992 -0.70 12.41 16.88
C GLU A 992 -1.79 12.53 17.98
N SER A 993 -1.53 13.31 19.04
CA SER A 993 -2.56 13.82 19.94
C SER A 993 -3.34 15.02 19.38
N GLY A 994 -3.12 15.39 18.12
CA GLY A 994 -3.80 16.48 17.43
C GLY A 994 -4.91 16.04 16.48
N GLY A 995 -5.57 14.90 16.67
CA GLY A 995 -6.79 14.53 15.92
C GLY A 995 -6.69 14.78 14.42
N GLU A 996 -5.66 14.24 13.76
CA GLU A 996 -5.61 14.26 12.30
C GLU A 996 -6.65 13.26 11.80
N PHE A 997 -7.71 13.83 11.23
CA PHE A 997 -8.81 13.12 10.58
C PHE A 997 -8.27 12.32 9.39
N ILE A 998 -7.95 11.05 9.61
CA ILE A 998 -7.68 10.06 8.54
C ILE A 998 -9.00 9.47 7.98
N ASP A 999 -10.16 9.92 8.49
CA ASP A 999 -11.41 9.17 8.39
C ASP A 999 -12.37 9.55 7.23
N ASP A 1000 -12.05 10.51 6.35
CA ASP A 1000 -12.98 10.89 5.29
C ASP A 1000 -12.66 10.24 3.93
N LEU A 1001 -13.62 9.40 3.48
CA LEU A 1001 -13.88 8.92 2.11
C LEU A 1001 -13.15 7.65 1.64
N TYR A 1002 -13.39 6.51 2.29
CA TYR A 1002 -13.35 5.19 1.63
C TYR A 1002 -14.75 4.55 1.64
N GLU A 1003 -15.77 5.32 1.29
CA GLU A 1003 -17.04 4.78 0.80
C GLU A 1003 -16.94 4.77 -0.72
N ASP A 1004 -16.56 3.62 -1.28
CA ASP A 1004 -17.07 3.04 -2.53
C ASP A 1004 -16.40 1.67 -2.78
#